data_AF-A0A3D3UMQ3-F1
#
_entry.id   AF-A0A3D3UMQ3-F1
#
_cell.length_a   1.000
_cell.length_b   1.000
_cell.length_c   1.000
_cell.angle_alpha   90.00
_cell.angle_beta   90.00
_cell.angle_gamma   90.00
#
_symmetry.space_group_name_H-M   'P 1'
#
loop_
_entity.id
_entity.type
_entity.pdbx_description
1 polymer ?
#
loop_
_entity_poly.entity_id
_entity_poly.type
_entity_poly.pdbx_seq_one_letter_code
_entity_poly.pdbx_strand_id
1 'polypeptide(L)'
;MIRRIMTLPLAVLIVSVSLASTSALTSAAPLTAIRLAPKPVDHTTERHAQRQPPVPSTYKEMPFVEIATEPELIPEEKQRGYLLFHRPITEPVYPNSKPRAHERLEQLVAFATPGEFEPLTFSLYPVRKLQNLKVRCSPLTCDAGEIPADEITVRLVTYWNIGYPRYTSRSTYRRTPELLERISVHPSLSGECQRYWVQVHVPGDTKPGLYRGTASVWDDGFEKAIEIPISLRVLVFKLLKDPAKHYSAYYYMRNRTQYAEKSESFVRKAAANEYRAMVEYGLNMTPTLYLRCNDAKTIYLPYPEELDRMLKAGLAGPVPVTADSVISRFYRATTPDGERGSHWHISKLPPPEFYERITVAFTAFEIERKAKGWPEFICCPIDEVAAARKEFGAKVYAAVKAAGIRTYATKDPTGADAAPYRSYIDIWCSQPYSVPYENIVGQDRYEYWCYPNHNAGEIKDRRVMCMGGRMTYGFGFWRSGYTTLIPWNWNWTPGNDQFDYLRGSHSGCGQRINEDGEVIPAIYWDCFREGNDDARYIYTLQQAVFQREGSPNAECRRAVAGAKKLLQNTWDAINVQQKYLADDMWPSEEFNTRRWLLAQATSELLSYPAVRTDNAPSVLVTRISPRPTKTETSIIDKAMEAGNIQSMDLGGDFAAWSNGTKEGTAKITAAVGRKDMKELHWRIRVDHKTDGGEGGQYPVGWPRIARPFRDGELDFSAYDYLSLLIRVDSNRDEVADDSTRLGLSLRSHGTPRRLFETRVDLGDRQRQWIPLRFSLGELIDQAGVGRDPWRSISHVQLFVAESDYAHGTDITFQVQDIKLLRFTSLTIQRVYSPAYITLPRNRLAVSFGIMGTRYVR
;
A
#
# COMPACT_ATOMS: atom_id res chain seq x y z
N MET A 1 -50.37 -36.97 1.32
CA MET A 1 -50.60 -36.31 0.01
C MET A 1 -50.51 -34.81 0.18
N ILE A 2 -49.60 -34.18 -0.58
CA ILE A 2 -49.68 -32.82 -1.14
C ILE A 2 -49.44 -31.60 -0.21
N ARG A 3 -48.25 -31.02 -0.43
CA ARG A 3 -47.85 -29.60 -0.49
C ARG A 3 -48.26 -28.65 0.66
N ARG A 4 -47.24 -28.20 1.40
CA ARG A 4 -47.04 -26.77 1.66
C ARG A 4 -45.61 -26.36 1.34
N ILE A 5 -45.51 -25.56 0.29
CA ILE A 5 -44.34 -24.77 -0.10
C ILE A 5 -44.23 -23.65 0.95
N MET A 6 -43.12 -23.59 1.67
CA MET A 6 -42.68 -22.36 2.37
C MET A 6 -41.47 -21.83 1.62
N THR A 7 -41.72 -20.82 0.80
CA THR A 7 -40.73 -19.89 0.29
C THR A 7 -40.17 -19.09 1.46
N LEU A 8 -38.87 -19.22 1.75
CA LEU A 8 -38.14 -18.28 2.60
C LEU A 8 -38.03 -16.92 1.88
N PRO A 9 -38.36 -15.79 2.53
CA PRO A 9 -38.01 -14.50 1.97
C PRO A 9 -36.53 -14.21 2.25
N LEU A 10 -35.80 -13.89 1.18
CA LEU A 10 -34.51 -13.21 1.23
C LEU A 10 -34.69 -11.92 2.04
N ALA A 11 -34.06 -11.81 3.20
CA ALA A 11 -34.16 -10.63 4.05
C ALA A 11 -33.41 -9.45 3.42
N VAL A 12 -34.11 -8.66 2.61
CA VAL A 12 -33.66 -7.33 2.16
C VAL A 12 -34.07 -6.32 3.24
N LEU A 13 -33.11 -5.90 4.07
CA LEU A 13 -33.34 -4.81 5.01
C LEU A 13 -33.25 -3.48 4.26
N ILE A 14 -34.40 -2.86 3.95
CA ILE A 14 -34.46 -1.53 3.36
C ILE A 14 -34.22 -0.50 4.47
N VAL A 15 -32.98 -0.01 4.60
CA VAL A 15 -32.68 1.14 5.47
C VAL A 15 -32.95 2.42 4.68
N SER A 16 -33.96 3.17 5.11
CA SER A 16 -34.30 4.48 4.54
C SER A 16 -33.45 5.55 5.22
N VAL A 17 -32.39 6.03 4.56
CA VAL A 17 -31.66 7.22 5.02
C VAL A 17 -32.22 8.44 4.28
N SER A 18 -33.07 9.21 4.95
CA SER A 18 -33.55 10.49 4.42
C SER A 18 -32.47 11.56 4.54
N LEU A 19 -31.74 11.81 3.45
CA LEU A 19 -30.93 13.01 3.31
C LEU A 19 -31.84 14.16 2.85
N ALA A 20 -32.19 15.05 3.78
CA ALA A 20 -32.91 16.27 3.47
C ALA A 20 -31.94 17.23 2.74
N SER A 21 -32.12 17.38 1.43
CA SER A 21 -31.59 18.51 0.68
C SER A 21 -32.74 19.13 -0.13
N THR A 22 -33.10 20.35 0.22
CA THR A 22 -34.07 21.17 -0.50
C THR A 22 -33.36 21.87 -1.64
N SER A 23 -33.31 21.22 -2.80
CA SER A 23 -33.08 21.85 -4.10
C SER A 23 -33.95 21.16 -5.14
N ALA A 24 -34.58 21.94 -6.02
CA ALA A 24 -35.60 21.50 -6.97
C ALA A 24 -35.22 20.22 -7.73
N LEU A 25 -36.11 19.22 -7.64
CA LEU A 25 -36.02 17.94 -8.33
C LEU A 25 -36.19 18.12 -9.83
N THR A 26 -35.09 18.28 -10.57
CA THR A 26 -35.05 17.87 -11.97
C THR A 26 -35.00 16.34 -12.01
N SER A 27 -36.02 15.74 -12.62
CA SER A 27 -36.11 14.30 -12.89
C SER A 27 -34.82 13.80 -13.54
N ALA A 28 -33.98 13.08 -12.78
CA ALA A 28 -32.82 12.41 -13.32
C ALA A 28 -33.30 11.19 -14.13
N ALA A 29 -33.04 11.19 -15.44
CA ALA A 29 -33.25 10.03 -16.28
C ALA A 29 -32.58 8.78 -15.65
N PRO A 30 -33.21 7.59 -15.69
CA PRO A 30 -32.63 6.38 -15.12
C PRO A 30 -31.29 6.08 -15.78
N LEU A 31 -30.26 5.91 -14.96
CA LEU A 31 -28.93 5.47 -15.39
C LEU A 31 -29.07 4.11 -16.10
N THR A 32 -28.65 4.06 -17.36
CA THR A 32 -28.70 2.89 -18.24
C THR A 32 -27.87 1.74 -17.65
N ALA A 33 -28.40 0.53 -17.63
CA ALA A 33 -27.64 -0.67 -17.27
C ALA A 33 -26.62 -1.04 -18.37
N ILE A 34 -25.68 -1.94 -18.06
CA ILE A 34 -24.81 -2.58 -19.06
C ILE A 34 -25.69 -3.13 -20.19
N ARG A 35 -25.34 -2.80 -21.44
CA ARG A 35 -26.12 -3.20 -22.62
C ARG A 35 -25.26 -3.77 -23.72
N LEU A 36 -25.91 -4.52 -24.61
CA LEU A 36 -25.32 -5.02 -25.84
C LEU A 36 -25.41 -3.94 -26.92
N ALA A 37 -24.33 -3.75 -27.67
CA ALA A 37 -24.25 -2.82 -28.80
C ALA A 37 -23.53 -3.47 -30.00
N PRO A 38 -23.70 -2.95 -31.23
CA PRO A 38 -22.83 -3.32 -32.35
C PRO A 38 -21.36 -3.08 -31.98
N LYS A 39 -20.45 -3.91 -32.50
CA LYS A 39 -19.01 -3.66 -32.34
C LYS A 39 -18.66 -2.31 -32.99
N PRO A 40 -17.97 -1.41 -32.28
CA PRO A 40 -17.58 -0.13 -32.86
C PRO A 40 -16.57 -0.34 -33.99
N VAL A 41 -16.55 0.58 -34.95
CA VAL A 41 -15.45 0.67 -35.91
C VAL A 41 -14.19 1.09 -35.14
N ASP A 42 -13.13 0.29 -35.24
CA ASP A 42 -11.91 0.48 -34.46
C ASP A 42 -10.73 0.84 -35.36
N HIS A 43 -10.33 2.11 -35.33
CA HIS A 43 -9.17 2.64 -36.04
C HIS A 43 -7.92 2.73 -35.14
N THR A 44 -8.00 2.21 -33.92
CA THR A 44 -6.90 2.31 -32.95
C THR A 44 -5.73 1.45 -33.39
N THR A 45 -4.53 2.02 -33.40
CA THR A 45 -3.30 1.26 -33.66
C THR A 45 -3.17 0.09 -32.69
N GLU A 46 -2.86 -1.09 -33.21
CA GLU A 46 -2.66 -2.27 -32.40
C GLU A 46 -1.38 -2.14 -31.56
N ARG A 47 -1.53 -2.32 -30.25
CA ARG A 47 -0.46 -2.34 -29.26
C ARG A 47 -0.65 -3.59 -28.43
N HIS A 48 0.39 -4.40 -28.36
CA HIS A 48 0.39 -5.67 -27.64
C HIS A 48 1.20 -5.57 -26.35
N ALA A 49 0.95 -6.51 -25.45
CA ALA A 49 1.69 -6.62 -24.21
C ALA A 49 3.17 -6.86 -24.44
N GLN A 50 4.01 -6.31 -23.57
CA GLN A 50 5.43 -6.62 -23.57
C GLN A 50 5.67 -8.12 -23.38
N ARG A 51 6.66 -8.63 -24.11
CA ARG A 51 7.05 -10.04 -24.01
C ARG A 51 7.70 -10.28 -22.65
N GLN A 52 7.19 -11.28 -21.94
CA GLN A 52 7.76 -11.65 -20.65
C GLN A 52 8.97 -12.59 -20.82
N PRO A 53 10.08 -12.36 -20.11
CA PRO A 53 11.17 -13.31 -20.02
C PRO A 53 10.72 -14.64 -19.40
N PRO A 54 11.29 -15.78 -19.83
CA PRO A 54 10.96 -17.08 -19.23
C PRO A 54 11.44 -17.13 -17.78
N VAL A 55 10.71 -17.85 -16.93
CA VAL A 55 11.06 -18.06 -15.52
C VAL A 55 12.30 -18.98 -15.45
N PRO A 56 13.36 -18.63 -14.69
CA PRO A 56 14.48 -19.52 -14.47
C PRO A 56 14.07 -20.80 -13.75
N SER A 57 14.64 -21.95 -14.11
CA SER A 57 14.29 -23.27 -13.54
C SER A 57 14.52 -23.40 -12.03
N THR A 58 15.35 -22.52 -11.44
CA THR A 58 15.63 -22.46 -10.01
C THR A 58 14.53 -21.77 -9.19
N TYR A 59 13.56 -21.13 -9.84
CA TYR A 59 12.48 -20.42 -9.18
C TYR A 59 11.21 -21.27 -9.07
N LYS A 60 10.58 -21.22 -7.90
CA LYS A 60 9.27 -21.84 -7.63
C LYS A 60 8.19 -20.77 -7.52
N GLU A 61 7.05 -21.00 -8.16
CA GLU A 61 5.91 -20.09 -8.03
C GLU A 61 5.28 -20.20 -6.63
N MET A 62 5.01 -19.04 -6.03
CA MET A 62 4.15 -18.84 -4.87
C MET A 62 2.86 -18.13 -5.34
N PRO A 63 1.88 -18.89 -5.88
CA PRO A 63 0.69 -18.29 -6.46
C PRO A 63 -0.12 -17.53 -5.40
N PHE A 64 -0.98 -16.62 -5.87
CA PHE A 64 -1.98 -16.02 -5.02
C PHE A 64 -2.98 -17.09 -4.57
N VAL A 65 -3.28 -17.13 -3.27
CA VAL A 65 -4.26 -18.03 -2.70
C VAL A 65 -5.63 -17.35 -2.79
N GLU A 66 -6.42 -17.73 -3.79
CA GLU A 66 -7.78 -17.25 -3.92
C GLU A 66 -8.71 -18.07 -3.01
N ILE A 67 -9.45 -17.37 -2.16
CA ILE A 67 -10.34 -17.95 -1.14
C ILE A 67 -11.81 -17.67 -1.44
N ALA A 68 -12.12 -16.79 -2.40
CA ALA A 68 -13.48 -16.56 -2.83
C ALA A 68 -14.04 -17.80 -3.56
N THR A 69 -15.34 -18.02 -3.40
CA THR A 69 -16.05 -19.08 -4.09
C THR A 69 -16.10 -18.82 -5.60
N GLU A 70 -16.31 -19.87 -6.38
CA GLU A 70 -16.58 -19.73 -7.80
C GLU A 70 -17.81 -18.83 -8.03
N PRO A 71 -17.75 -17.82 -8.91
CA PRO A 71 -18.89 -16.96 -9.17
C PRO A 71 -20.00 -17.71 -9.91
N GLU A 72 -21.24 -17.52 -9.47
CA GLU A 72 -22.40 -17.98 -10.23
C GLU A 72 -22.62 -17.07 -11.45
N LEU A 73 -22.61 -17.65 -12.65
CA LEU A 73 -22.78 -16.93 -13.91
C LEU A 73 -24.25 -16.83 -14.30
N ILE A 74 -24.69 -15.64 -14.69
CA ILE A 74 -26.01 -15.44 -15.29
C ILE A 74 -26.01 -15.86 -16.78
N PRO A 75 -27.17 -16.14 -17.40
CA PRO A 75 -27.23 -16.57 -18.81
C PRO A 75 -26.47 -15.67 -19.78
N GLU A 76 -26.55 -14.35 -19.60
CA GLU A 76 -25.89 -13.35 -20.44
C GLU A 76 -24.37 -13.43 -20.33
N GLU A 77 -23.84 -13.82 -19.17
CA GLU A 77 -22.40 -14.01 -18.93
C GLU A 77 -21.89 -15.29 -19.54
N LYS A 78 -22.67 -16.38 -19.41
CA LYS A 78 -22.37 -17.64 -20.08
C LYS A 78 -22.34 -17.46 -21.59
N GLN A 79 -23.30 -16.69 -22.13
CA GLN A 79 -23.39 -16.41 -23.56
C GLN A 79 -22.21 -15.57 -24.07
N ARG A 80 -21.91 -14.43 -23.44
CA ARG A 80 -20.78 -13.58 -23.88
C ARG A 80 -19.42 -14.19 -23.56
N GLY A 81 -19.36 -15.09 -22.58
CA GLY A 81 -18.16 -15.83 -22.20
C GLY A 81 -17.31 -15.16 -21.12
N TYR A 82 -17.86 -14.20 -20.38
CA TYR A 82 -17.17 -13.55 -19.26
C TYR A 82 -18.12 -12.79 -18.31
N LEU A 83 -17.71 -12.67 -17.05
CA LEU A 83 -18.32 -11.80 -16.04
C LEU A 83 -17.53 -10.49 -15.93
N LEU A 84 -18.23 -9.36 -15.78
CA LEU A 84 -17.61 -8.06 -15.50
C LEU A 84 -17.75 -7.73 -14.00
N PHE A 85 -16.67 -7.29 -13.39
CA PHE A 85 -16.65 -6.92 -11.97
C PHE A 85 -15.78 -5.68 -11.72
N HIS A 86 -16.00 -5.03 -10.59
CA HIS A 86 -15.19 -3.94 -10.09
C HIS A 86 -14.60 -4.33 -8.75
N ARG A 87 -13.30 -4.08 -8.61
CA ARG A 87 -12.58 -4.14 -7.35
C ARG A 87 -11.87 -2.80 -7.14
N PRO A 88 -11.86 -2.24 -5.92
CA PRO A 88 -11.16 -0.98 -5.65
C PRO A 88 -9.67 -1.01 -6.04
N ILE A 89 -9.09 0.15 -6.33
CA ILE A 89 -7.67 0.28 -6.71
C ILE A 89 -6.69 -0.18 -5.61
N THR A 90 -7.14 -0.13 -4.36
CA THR A 90 -6.42 -0.55 -3.15
C THR A 90 -6.34 -2.08 -3.00
N GLU A 91 -7.14 -2.82 -3.78
CA GLU A 91 -7.17 -4.28 -3.76
C GLU A 91 -6.70 -4.86 -5.10
N PRO A 92 -5.72 -5.78 -5.11
CA PRO A 92 -5.23 -6.39 -6.33
C PRO A 92 -6.25 -7.36 -6.94
N VAL A 93 -6.13 -7.56 -8.26
CA VAL A 93 -6.76 -8.65 -9.00
C VAL A 93 -5.61 -9.48 -9.54
N TYR A 94 -5.52 -10.74 -9.13
CA TYR A 94 -4.50 -11.68 -9.58
C TYR A 94 -5.03 -12.52 -10.74
N PRO A 95 -4.16 -13.23 -11.49
CA PRO A 95 -4.60 -14.09 -12.59
C PRO A 95 -5.76 -15.01 -12.22
N ASN A 96 -5.65 -15.71 -11.09
CA ASN A 96 -6.64 -16.66 -10.59
C ASN A 96 -7.68 -16.04 -9.65
N SER A 97 -7.82 -14.71 -9.63
CA SER A 97 -8.80 -14.07 -8.76
C SER A 97 -10.23 -14.45 -9.14
N LYS A 98 -11.10 -14.55 -8.15
CA LYS A 98 -12.52 -14.84 -8.33
C LYS A 98 -13.37 -13.63 -7.91
N PRO A 99 -14.30 -13.19 -8.76
CA PRO A 99 -15.17 -12.06 -8.46
C PRO A 99 -16.19 -12.45 -7.38
N ARG A 100 -16.36 -11.59 -6.38
CA ARG A 100 -17.38 -11.74 -5.34
C ARG A 100 -18.73 -11.26 -5.86
N ALA A 101 -19.83 -11.74 -5.28
CA ALA A 101 -21.18 -11.38 -5.74
C ALA A 101 -21.44 -9.86 -5.77
N HIS A 102 -20.95 -9.12 -4.77
CA HIS A 102 -21.08 -7.65 -4.69
C HIS A 102 -20.11 -6.88 -5.61
N GLU A 103 -19.11 -7.55 -6.18
CA GLU A 103 -18.16 -6.93 -7.12
C GLU A 103 -18.74 -6.88 -8.54
N ARG A 104 -19.84 -7.57 -8.84
CA ARG A 104 -20.45 -7.60 -10.18
C ARG A 104 -20.75 -6.18 -10.66
N LEU A 105 -20.25 -5.85 -11.84
CA LEU A 105 -20.28 -4.49 -12.37
C LEU A 105 -21.63 -4.15 -12.98
N GLU A 106 -22.11 -2.94 -12.68
CA GLU A 106 -23.28 -2.33 -13.34
C GLU A 106 -22.90 -1.10 -14.18
N GLN A 107 -21.95 -0.30 -13.68
CA GLN A 107 -21.48 0.94 -14.30
C GLN A 107 -20.18 1.40 -13.62
N LEU A 108 -19.46 2.29 -14.29
CA LEU A 108 -18.28 2.97 -13.78
C LEU A 108 -18.68 4.36 -13.28
N VAL A 109 -18.30 4.68 -12.03
CA VAL A 109 -18.65 5.94 -11.37
C VAL A 109 -17.44 6.52 -10.67
N ALA A 110 -17.22 7.82 -10.87
CA ALA A 110 -16.26 8.60 -10.10
C ALA A 110 -16.69 10.07 -10.01
N PHE A 111 -15.93 10.84 -9.24
CA PHE A 111 -15.97 12.30 -9.24
C PHE A 111 -14.54 12.83 -9.26
N ALA A 112 -14.36 14.03 -9.79
CA ALA A 112 -13.06 14.68 -9.88
C ALA A 112 -13.23 16.20 -9.94
N THR A 113 -12.14 16.92 -9.74
CA THR A 113 -12.02 18.36 -9.96
C THR A 113 -11.34 18.66 -11.31
N PRO A 114 -11.51 19.86 -11.87
CA PRO A 114 -10.72 20.26 -13.05
C PRO A 114 -9.20 20.22 -12.75
N GLY A 115 -8.44 19.59 -13.64
CA GLY A 115 -7.01 19.34 -13.54
C GLY A 115 -6.61 18.07 -12.79
N GLU A 116 -7.58 17.27 -12.34
CA GLU A 116 -7.35 15.99 -11.65
C GLU A 116 -7.30 14.83 -12.65
N PHE A 117 -6.53 13.80 -12.31
CA PHE A 117 -6.58 12.50 -12.98
C PHE A 117 -7.43 11.57 -12.11
N GLU A 118 -8.40 10.85 -12.66
CA GLU A 118 -9.28 9.98 -11.89
C GLU A 118 -9.33 8.57 -12.52
N PRO A 119 -8.98 7.51 -11.78
CA PRO A 119 -8.97 6.15 -12.29
C PRO A 119 -10.34 5.47 -12.12
N LEU A 120 -10.91 5.04 -13.23
CA LEU A 120 -12.05 4.14 -13.30
C LEU A 120 -11.55 2.74 -13.67
N THR A 121 -11.63 1.78 -12.75
CA THR A 121 -11.18 0.41 -13.02
C THR A 121 -12.32 -0.56 -13.15
N PHE A 122 -12.20 -1.51 -14.07
CA PHE A 122 -13.03 -2.71 -14.08
C PHE A 122 -12.18 -3.93 -14.42
N SER A 123 -12.74 -5.09 -14.13
CA SER A 123 -12.12 -6.37 -14.37
C SER A 123 -13.08 -7.32 -15.06
N LEU A 124 -12.50 -8.33 -15.68
CA LEU A 124 -13.18 -9.31 -16.50
C LEU A 124 -12.72 -10.70 -16.05
N TYR A 125 -13.68 -11.57 -15.70
CA TYR A 125 -13.46 -12.98 -15.38
C TYR A 125 -13.86 -13.82 -16.60
N PRO A 126 -12.90 -14.28 -17.42
CA PRO A 126 -13.20 -15.02 -18.63
C PRO A 126 -13.59 -16.46 -18.30
N VAL A 127 -14.68 -16.96 -18.91
CA VAL A 127 -15.13 -18.36 -18.74
C VAL A 127 -14.94 -19.17 -20.03
N ARG A 128 -14.41 -18.51 -21.07
CA ARG A 128 -13.84 -19.10 -22.27
C ARG A 128 -12.59 -18.30 -22.65
N LYS A 129 -11.83 -18.82 -23.62
CA LYS A 129 -10.78 -18.05 -24.28
C LYS A 129 -11.42 -16.88 -25.05
N LEU A 130 -10.90 -15.67 -24.85
CA LEU A 130 -11.27 -14.45 -25.57
C LEU A 130 -10.17 -14.13 -26.59
N GLN A 131 -10.57 -13.82 -27.82
CA GLN A 131 -9.66 -13.57 -28.93
C GLN A 131 -9.76 -12.11 -29.34
N ASN A 132 -8.62 -11.43 -29.52
CA ASN A 132 -8.56 -10.01 -29.86
C ASN A 132 -9.47 -9.15 -28.96
N LEU A 133 -9.40 -9.37 -27.64
CA LEU A 133 -10.13 -8.59 -26.66
C LEU A 133 -9.70 -7.13 -26.74
N LYS A 134 -10.68 -6.24 -26.90
CA LYS A 134 -10.52 -4.81 -27.09
C LYS A 134 -11.40 -4.03 -26.11
N VAL A 135 -10.88 -2.90 -25.66
CA VAL A 135 -11.61 -1.92 -24.82
C VAL A 135 -11.39 -0.52 -25.37
N ARG A 136 -12.46 0.23 -25.59
CA ARG A 136 -12.41 1.65 -26.00
C ARG A 136 -13.38 2.48 -25.17
N CYS A 137 -13.05 3.73 -24.94
CA CYS A 137 -13.95 4.67 -24.26
C CYS A 137 -14.47 5.70 -25.26
N SER A 138 -15.73 6.08 -25.13
CA SER A 138 -16.26 7.29 -25.78
C SER A 138 -15.71 8.55 -25.10
N PRO A 139 -15.79 9.72 -25.73
CA PRO A 139 -15.77 10.98 -25.00
C PRO A 139 -16.82 10.97 -23.87
N LEU A 140 -16.59 11.73 -22.81
CA LEU A 140 -17.60 11.95 -21.78
C LEU A 140 -18.27 13.29 -22.04
N THR A 141 -19.60 13.34 -22.09
CA THR A 141 -20.35 14.56 -22.45
C THR A 141 -21.39 14.91 -21.39
N CYS A 142 -21.69 16.19 -21.28
CA CYS A 142 -22.88 16.71 -20.61
C CYS A 142 -23.32 18.01 -21.28
N ASP A 143 -24.43 18.61 -20.83
CA ASP A 143 -24.95 19.87 -21.39
C ASP A 143 -23.94 21.03 -21.29
N ALA A 144 -22.98 20.97 -20.36
CA ALA A 144 -21.97 22.00 -20.14
C ALA A 144 -20.69 21.83 -20.99
N GLY A 145 -20.51 20.70 -21.68
CA GLY A 145 -19.35 20.45 -22.55
C GLY A 145 -18.95 18.98 -22.66
N GLU A 146 -17.73 18.76 -23.15
CA GLU A 146 -17.15 17.45 -23.42
C GLU A 146 -15.76 17.31 -22.77
N ILE A 147 -15.47 16.10 -22.27
CA ILE A 147 -14.12 15.61 -22.00
C ILE A 147 -13.77 14.69 -23.18
N PRO A 148 -12.87 15.10 -24.07
CA PRO A 148 -12.53 14.35 -25.28
C PRO A 148 -11.98 12.96 -24.97
N ALA A 149 -12.12 12.02 -25.91
CA ALA A 149 -11.57 10.68 -25.76
C ALA A 149 -10.04 10.65 -25.59
N ASP A 150 -9.32 11.64 -26.12
CA ASP A 150 -7.86 11.77 -25.98
C ASP A 150 -7.42 12.06 -24.53
N GLU A 151 -8.34 12.56 -23.69
CA GLU A 151 -8.13 12.76 -22.26
C GLU A 151 -8.42 11.47 -21.45
N ILE A 152 -8.79 10.37 -22.12
CA ILE A 152 -9.13 9.09 -21.51
C ILE A 152 -8.12 8.04 -21.97
N THR A 153 -7.19 7.69 -21.10
CA THR A 153 -6.23 6.62 -21.39
C THR A 153 -6.72 5.29 -20.83
N VAL A 154 -6.88 4.30 -21.71
CA VAL A 154 -7.15 2.90 -21.33
C VAL A 154 -5.83 2.13 -21.23
N ARG A 155 -5.58 1.51 -20.08
CA ARG A 155 -4.43 0.61 -19.87
C ARG A 155 -4.89 -0.76 -19.38
N LEU A 156 -4.18 -1.80 -19.78
CA LEU A 156 -4.31 -3.13 -19.20
C LEU A 156 -3.29 -3.29 -18.07
N VAL A 157 -3.75 -3.86 -16.96
CA VAL A 157 -2.89 -4.32 -15.87
C VAL A 157 -2.23 -5.62 -16.31
N THR A 158 -0.91 -5.61 -16.51
CA THR A 158 -0.16 -6.82 -16.89
C THR A 158 0.46 -7.51 -15.69
N TYR A 159 0.47 -8.85 -15.75
CA TYR A 159 1.00 -9.72 -14.70
C TYR A 159 2.46 -10.06 -14.98
N TRP A 160 3.36 -9.76 -14.05
CA TRP A 160 4.79 -10.03 -14.19
C TRP A 160 5.26 -11.05 -13.16
N ASN A 161 6.28 -11.82 -13.51
CA ASN A 161 6.93 -12.77 -12.60
C ASN A 161 7.89 -12.02 -11.66
N ILE A 162 7.41 -11.62 -10.50
CA ILE A 162 8.17 -10.82 -9.53
C ILE A 162 8.73 -11.73 -8.44
N GLY A 163 9.99 -11.55 -8.04
CA GLY A 163 10.54 -12.20 -6.84
C GLY A 163 9.67 -11.88 -5.62
N TYR A 164 9.24 -12.89 -4.88
CA TYR A 164 8.21 -12.75 -3.85
C TYR A 164 8.57 -13.55 -2.59
N PRO A 165 8.33 -13.04 -1.36
CA PRO A 165 7.54 -11.85 -0.98
C PRO A 165 8.29 -10.51 -0.99
N ARG A 166 9.61 -10.50 -1.25
CA ARG A 166 10.43 -9.28 -1.18
C ARG A 166 11.26 -9.13 -2.44
N TYR A 167 11.76 -7.91 -2.66
CA TYR A 167 12.63 -7.62 -3.81
C TYR A 167 13.93 -8.44 -3.84
N THR A 168 14.34 -9.01 -2.71
CA THR A 168 15.53 -9.85 -2.56
C THR A 168 15.25 -11.35 -2.78
N SER A 169 14.01 -11.76 -3.05
CA SER A 169 13.68 -13.18 -3.23
C SER A 169 14.34 -13.77 -4.48
N ARG A 170 15.13 -14.85 -4.32
CA ARG A 170 15.95 -15.48 -5.38
C ARG A 170 15.55 -16.90 -5.78
N SER A 171 14.59 -17.49 -5.09
CA SER A 171 14.14 -18.88 -5.31
C SER A 171 12.63 -18.99 -5.45
N THR A 172 11.91 -17.91 -5.20
CA THR A 172 10.45 -17.86 -5.22
C THR A 172 9.97 -16.62 -5.95
N TYR A 173 8.87 -16.75 -6.69
CA TYR A 173 8.24 -15.66 -7.42
C TYR A 173 6.72 -15.75 -7.38
N ARG A 174 6.05 -14.67 -7.75
CA ARG A 174 4.59 -14.65 -7.96
C ARG A 174 4.26 -13.92 -9.25
N ARG A 175 3.31 -14.45 -10.03
CA ARG A 175 2.62 -13.72 -11.10
C ARG A 175 1.80 -12.59 -10.50
N THR A 176 2.32 -11.37 -10.58
CA THR A 176 1.82 -10.22 -9.81
C THR A 176 1.38 -9.11 -10.76
N PRO A 177 0.20 -8.48 -10.56
CA PRO A 177 -0.15 -7.27 -11.32
C PRO A 177 0.91 -6.20 -11.02
N GLU A 178 1.61 -5.70 -12.03
CA GLU A 178 2.72 -4.76 -11.83
C GLU A 178 2.61 -3.51 -12.71
N LEU A 179 2.48 -3.66 -14.03
CA LEU A 179 2.55 -2.55 -14.97
C LEU A 179 1.19 -2.19 -15.55
N LEU A 180 0.99 -0.90 -15.81
CA LEU A 180 -0.15 -0.37 -16.57
C LEU A 180 0.29 -0.09 -18.01
N GLU A 181 0.05 -1.05 -18.90
CA GLU A 181 0.47 -0.97 -20.30
C GLU A 181 -0.66 -0.46 -21.21
N ARG A 182 -0.33 0.39 -22.19
CA ARG A 182 -1.27 0.88 -23.23
C ARG A 182 -1.52 -0.19 -24.30
N ILE A 183 -2.11 -1.32 -23.88
CA ILE A 183 -2.46 -2.44 -24.75
C ILE A 183 -3.83 -2.17 -25.36
N SER A 184 -3.91 -2.18 -26.69
CA SER A 184 -5.16 -1.91 -27.41
C SER A 184 -5.87 -3.19 -27.86
N VAL A 185 -5.16 -4.32 -27.92
CA VAL A 185 -5.72 -5.64 -28.27
C VAL A 185 -4.89 -6.78 -27.65
N HIS A 186 -5.55 -7.78 -27.06
CA HIS A 186 -4.87 -8.96 -26.52
C HIS A 186 -5.77 -10.19 -26.44
N PRO A 187 -5.21 -11.42 -26.41
CA PRO A 187 -5.98 -12.60 -26.04
C PRO A 187 -6.13 -12.70 -24.52
N SER A 188 -7.21 -13.34 -24.05
CA SER A 188 -7.38 -13.70 -22.64
C SER A 188 -7.72 -15.18 -22.50
N LEU A 189 -7.03 -15.88 -21.60
CA LEU A 189 -7.30 -17.29 -21.30
C LEU A 189 -8.53 -17.42 -20.38
N SER A 190 -9.19 -18.58 -20.45
CA SER A 190 -10.25 -18.92 -19.50
C SER A 190 -9.68 -18.98 -18.08
N GLY A 191 -10.40 -18.41 -17.11
CA GLY A 191 -10.00 -18.36 -15.71
C GLY A 191 -8.88 -17.37 -15.38
N GLU A 192 -8.30 -16.67 -16.36
CA GLU A 192 -7.28 -15.64 -16.12
C GLU A 192 -7.91 -14.25 -16.13
N CYS A 193 -8.20 -13.71 -14.94
CA CYS A 193 -8.77 -12.38 -14.76
C CYS A 193 -7.98 -11.31 -15.50
N GLN A 194 -8.67 -10.37 -16.12
CA GLN A 194 -8.07 -9.18 -16.73
C GLN A 194 -8.54 -7.94 -15.98
N ARG A 195 -7.70 -6.93 -15.84
CA ARG A 195 -8.08 -5.65 -15.22
C ARG A 195 -7.69 -4.49 -16.12
N TYR A 196 -8.67 -3.63 -16.38
CA TYR A 196 -8.53 -2.41 -17.16
C TYR A 196 -8.53 -1.21 -16.23
N TRP A 197 -7.62 -0.28 -16.53
CA TRP A 197 -7.43 0.98 -15.82
C TRP A 197 -7.76 2.12 -16.79
N VAL A 198 -8.95 2.68 -16.67
CA VAL A 198 -9.41 3.82 -17.47
C VAL A 198 -9.08 5.08 -16.69
N GLN A 199 -8.02 5.78 -17.08
CA GLN A 199 -7.62 7.02 -16.43
C GLN A 199 -8.19 8.20 -17.21
N VAL A 200 -9.03 9.00 -16.56
CA VAL A 200 -9.58 10.24 -17.12
C VAL A 200 -8.75 11.40 -16.58
N HIS A 201 -8.11 12.17 -17.45
CA HIS A 201 -7.60 13.50 -17.11
C HIS A 201 -8.75 14.48 -17.32
N VAL A 202 -9.13 15.24 -16.29
CA VAL A 202 -10.15 16.28 -16.43
C VAL A 202 -9.44 17.57 -16.80
N PRO A 203 -9.63 18.12 -18.02
CA PRO A 203 -8.98 19.38 -18.39
C PRO A 203 -9.22 20.50 -17.37
N GLY A 204 -8.23 21.35 -17.18
CA GLY A 204 -8.24 22.38 -16.13
C GLY A 204 -9.32 23.45 -16.27
N ASP A 205 -10.00 23.56 -17.41
CA ASP A 205 -11.09 24.49 -17.71
C ASP A 205 -12.46 23.81 -17.82
N THR A 206 -12.53 22.48 -17.60
CA THR A 206 -13.76 21.69 -17.63
C THR A 206 -14.80 22.28 -16.67
N LYS A 207 -16.03 22.45 -17.16
CA LYS A 207 -17.13 22.98 -16.37
C LYS A 207 -17.68 21.93 -15.40
N PRO A 208 -18.20 22.33 -14.23
CA PRO A 208 -18.83 21.38 -13.33
C PRO A 208 -20.06 20.76 -14.00
N GLY A 209 -20.28 19.46 -13.76
CA GLY A 209 -21.36 18.73 -14.41
C GLY A 209 -21.27 17.23 -14.17
N LEU A 210 -22.29 16.50 -14.63
CA LEU A 210 -22.28 15.03 -14.65
C LEU A 210 -22.04 14.55 -16.08
N TYR A 211 -20.79 14.27 -16.39
CA TYR A 211 -20.33 13.80 -17.69
C TYR A 211 -20.61 12.31 -17.86
N ARG A 212 -21.07 11.92 -19.04
CA ARG A 212 -21.50 10.55 -19.35
C ARG A 212 -20.86 10.04 -20.62
N GLY A 213 -20.53 8.76 -20.61
CA GLY A 213 -19.99 8.06 -21.77
C GLY A 213 -20.08 6.55 -21.58
N THR A 214 -19.33 5.79 -22.37
CA THR A 214 -19.28 4.34 -22.29
C THR A 214 -17.86 3.80 -22.44
N ALA A 215 -17.57 2.68 -21.77
CA ALA A 215 -16.48 1.79 -22.13
C ALA A 215 -17.05 0.59 -22.89
N SER A 216 -16.65 0.44 -24.16
CA SER A 216 -17.03 -0.68 -25.03
C SER A 216 -16.02 -1.80 -24.92
N VAL A 217 -16.48 -3.02 -24.64
CA VAL A 217 -15.66 -4.24 -24.49
C VAL A 217 -16.13 -5.28 -25.48
N TRP A 218 -15.23 -5.84 -26.29
CA TRP A 218 -15.57 -6.91 -27.23
C TRP A 218 -14.37 -7.79 -27.58
N ASP A 219 -14.67 -9.01 -27.99
CA ASP A 219 -13.72 -9.98 -28.54
C ASP A 219 -14.32 -10.57 -29.84
N ASP A 220 -13.58 -11.43 -30.53
CA ASP A 220 -14.04 -12.03 -31.79
C ASP A 220 -15.11 -13.11 -31.58
N GLY A 221 -15.11 -13.79 -30.42
CA GLY A 221 -15.96 -14.94 -30.14
C GLY A 221 -17.42 -14.62 -29.76
N PHE A 222 -17.80 -13.34 -29.72
CA PHE A 222 -19.17 -12.91 -29.46
C PHE A 222 -19.56 -11.78 -30.44
N GLU A 223 -20.77 -11.81 -30.98
CA GLU A 223 -21.18 -10.94 -32.10
C GLU A 223 -21.30 -9.46 -31.72
N LYS A 224 -21.56 -9.15 -30.45
CA LYS A 224 -21.84 -7.80 -29.96
C LYS A 224 -20.75 -7.30 -29.02
N ALA A 225 -20.59 -5.98 -28.95
CA ALA A 225 -19.88 -5.34 -27.87
C ALA A 225 -20.76 -5.21 -26.62
N ILE A 226 -20.11 -5.11 -25.47
CA ILE A 226 -20.72 -4.73 -24.20
C ILE A 226 -20.38 -3.28 -23.93
N GLU A 227 -21.39 -2.44 -23.71
CA GLU A 227 -21.20 -1.05 -23.27
C GLU A 227 -21.40 -0.96 -21.76
N ILE A 228 -20.33 -0.58 -21.07
CA ILE A 228 -20.32 -0.25 -19.65
C ILE A 228 -20.54 1.26 -19.53
N PRO A 229 -21.64 1.73 -18.91
CA PRO A 229 -21.88 3.15 -18.71
C PRO A 229 -20.80 3.77 -17.81
N ILE A 230 -20.32 4.96 -18.17
CA ILE A 230 -19.42 5.79 -17.37
C ILE A 230 -20.18 7.04 -16.91
N SER A 231 -20.07 7.35 -15.62
CA SER A 231 -20.55 8.61 -15.03
C SER A 231 -19.43 9.27 -14.23
N LEU A 232 -19.02 10.46 -14.65
CA LEU A 232 -17.99 11.26 -13.96
C LEU A 232 -18.59 12.59 -13.52
N ARG A 233 -18.63 12.85 -12.21
CA ARG A 233 -19.03 14.16 -11.67
C ARG A 233 -17.82 15.08 -11.62
N VAL A 234 -17.83 16.15 -12.41
CA VAL A 234 -16.85 17.24 -12.32
C VAL A 234 -17.34 18.26 -11.30
N LEU A 235 -16.52 18.53 -10.28
CA LEU A 235 -16.80 19.45 -9.18
C LEU A 235 -16.49 20.91 -9.54
N VAL A 236 -17.01 21.85 -8.75
CA VAL A 236 -16.98 23.29 -9.05
C VAL A 236 -15.65 23.99 -8.77
N PHE A 237 -14.68 23.27 -8.21
CA PHE A 237 -13.45 23.84 -7.67
C PHE A 237 -12.23 23.03 -8.09
N LYS A 238 -11.03 23.64 -8.02
CA LYS A 238 -9.75 22.98 -8.26
C LYS A 238 -9.09 22.59 -6.95
N LEU A 239 -8.39 21.46 -6.95
CA LEU A 239 -7.61 21.02 -5.81
C LEU A 239 -6.36 21.87 -5.59
N LEU A 240 -6.24 22.40 -4.37
CA LEU A 240 -5.06 23.09 -3.87
C LEU A 240 -4.05 22.10 -3.29
N LYS A 241 -2.79 22.52 -3.24
CA LYS A 241 -1.70 21.76 -2.62
C LYS A 241 -1.24 22.46 -1.35
N ASP A 242 -0.98 21.67 -0.31
CA ASP A 242 -0.35 22.15 0.91
C ASP A 242 1.08 22.59 0.60
N PRO A 243 1.43 23.88 0.78
CA PRO A 243 2.75 24.40 0.43
C PRO A 243 3.88 23.84 1.30
N ALA A 244 3.57 23.25 2.46
CA ALA A 244 4.56 22.64 3.35
C ALA A 244 4.76 21.13 3.11
N LYS A 245 4.04 20.54 2.15
CA LYS A 245 4.09 19.10 1.85
C LYS A 245 4.68 18.85 0.47
N HIS A 246 5.70 18.00 0.45
CA HIS A 246 6.46 17.66 -0.74
C HIS A 246 6.43 16.16 -1.03
N TYR A 247 6.42 15.85 -2.31
CA TYR A 247 6.47 14.50 -2.84
C TYR A 247 7.62 14.45 -3.84
N SER A 248 8.54 13.52 -3.61
CA SER A 248 9.75 13.28 -4.38
C SER A 248 9.98 11.77 -4.51
N ALA A 249 11.12 11.37 -5.07
CA ALA A 249 11.62 9.99 -5.11
C ALA A 249 13.12 10.02 -5.44
N TYR A 250 13.84 8.94 -5.17
CA TYR A 250 15.18 8.78 -5.75
C TYR A 250 15.08 8.44 -7.23
N TYR A 251 15.97 9.01 -8.05
CA TYR A 251 15.92 8.85 -9.50
C TYR A 251 17.28 8.50 -10.09
N TYR A 252 17.33 7.36 -10.78
CA TYR A 252 18.49 6.96 -11.55
C TYR A 252 18.46 7.65 -12.91
N MET A 253 18.87 8.92 -12.92
CA MET A 253 19.00 9.72 -14.13
C MET A 253 19.88 9.00 -15.15
N ARG A 254 19.41 8.99 -16.40
CA ARG A 254 20.04 8.25 -17.51
C ARG A 254 20.33 6.78 -17.12
N ASN A 255 19.32 6.11 -16.58
CA ASN A 255 19.38 4.71 -16.14
C ASN A 255 20.07 3.81 -17.18
N ARG A 256 21.16 3.16 -16.78
CA ARG A 256 22.04 2.38 -17.65
C ARG A 256 21.38 1.13 -18.24
N THR A 257 20.34 0.59 -17.59
CA THR A 257 19.55 -0.52 -18.11
C THR A 257 18.54 -0.03 -19.14
N GLN A 258 17.73 0.97 -18.78
CA GLN A 258 16.62 1.43 -19.64
C GLN A 258 17.11 2.11 -20.92
N TYR A 259 18.28 2.75 -20.85
CA TYR A 259 18.88 3.50 -21.95
C TYR A 259 20.12 2.84 -22.55
N ALA A 260 20.38 1.57 -22.22
CA ALA A 260 21.43 0.80 -22.87
C ALA A 260 21.26 0.85 -24.39
N GLU A 261 22.32 1.24 -25.10
CA GLU A 261 22.38 1.26 -26.57
C GLU A 261 21.34 2.18 -27.25
N LYS A 262 20.65 3.04 -26.50
CA LYS A 262 19.68 3.99 -27.06
C LYS A 262 20.38 5.26 -27.56
N SER A 263 19.83 5.86 -28.62
CA SER A 263 20.32 7.13 -29.14
C SER A 263 20.08 8.27 -28.15
N GLU A 264 20.90 9.33 -28.22
CA GLU A 264 20.72 10.52 -27.39
C GLU A 264 19.34 11.16 -27.59
N SER A 265 18.81 11.16 -28.81
CA SER A 265 17.46 11.68 -29.10
C SER A 265 16.37 10.88 -28.39
N PHE A 266 16.51 9.55 -28.34
CA PHE A 266 15.61 8.69 -27.58
C PHE A 266 15.69 8.98 -26.09
N VAL A 267 16.91 9.03 -25.53
CA VAL A 267 17.11 9.28 -24.09
C VAL A 267 16.51 10.61 -23.67
N ARG A 268 16.71 11.68 -24.46
CA ARG A 268 16.11 13.00 -24.18
C ARG A 268 14.59 12.99 -24.24
N LYS A 269 14.00 12.29 -25.21
CA LYS A 269 12.54 12.14 -25.33
C LYS A 269 11.98 11.38 -24.12
N ALA A 270 12.60 10.26 -23.77
CA ALA A 270 12.18 9.42 -22.65
C ALA A 270 12.32 10.16 -21.31
N ALA A 271 13.45 10.83 -21.06
CA ALA A 271 13.65 11.64 -19.86
C ALA A 271 12.60 12.77 -19.73
N ALA A 272 12.29 13.48 -20.82
CA ALA A 272 11.23 14.49 -20.81
C ALA A 272 9.84 13.89 -20.48
N ASN A 273 9.55 12.68 -20.99
CA ASN A 273 8.34 11.95 -20.63
C ASN A 273 8.34 11.50 -19.17
N GLU A 274 9.48 11.09 -18.61
CA GLU A 274 9.62 10.77 -17.19
C GLU A 274 9.34 11.99 -16.30
N TYR A 275 9.89 13.16 -16.61
CA TYR A 275 9.68 14.36 -15.79
C TYR A 275 8.23 14.82 -15.81
N ARG A 276 7.59 14.77 -16.99
CA ARG A 276 6.15 15.04 -17.09
C ARG A 276 5.35 14.03 -16.28
N ALA A 277 5.67 12.73 -16.39
CA ALA A 277 5.01 11.70 -15.60
C ALA A 277 5.19 11.90 -14.09
N MET A 278 6.38 12.27 -13.61
CA MET A 278 6.60 12.57 -12.18
C MET A 278 5.61 13.64 -11.69
N VAL A 279 5.43 14.74 -12.45
CA VAL A 279 4.48 15.81 -12.10
C VAL A 279 3.03 15.32 -12.16
N GLU A 280 2.65 14.56 -13.20
CA GLU A 280 1.31 13.96 -13.33
C GLU A 280 1.00 12.98 -12.18
N TYR A 281 2.01 12.29 -11.66
CA TYR A 281 1.93 11.41 -10.48
C TYR A 281 2.03 12.15 -9.14
N GLY A 282 2.09 13.49 -9.17
CA GLY A 282 1.97 14.36 -8.00
C GLY A 282 3.30 14.75 -7.33
N LEU A 283 4.45 14.34 -7.89
CA LEU A 283 5.74 14.84 -7.43
C LEU A 283 5.85 16.33 -7.73
N ASN A 284 6.23 17.12 -6.73
CA ASN A 284 6.45 18.56 -6.86
C ASN A 284 7.85 18.99 -6.43
N MET A 285 8.59 18.12 -5.78
CA MET A 285 9.97 18.37 -5.43
C MET A 285 10.83 17.55 -6.37
N THR A 286 11.95 18.10 -6.84
CA THR A 286 12.88 17.37 -7.71
C THR A 286 13.28 16.05 -7.08
N PRO A 287 13.48 14.98 -7.87
CA PRO A 287 13.94 13.71 -7.33
C PRO A 287 15.37 13.80 -6.82
N THR A 288 15.80 12.83 -6.01
CA THR A 288 17.17 12.77 -5.49
C THR A 288 18.18 12.58 -6.61
N LEU A 289 19.14 13.51 -6.70
CA LEU A 289 20.24 13.46 -7.66
C LEU A 289 21.53 12.94 -7.01
N TYR A 290 22.46 12.44 -7.82
CA TYR A 290 23.71 11.84 -7.34
C TYR A 290 24.91 12.70 -7.71
N LEU A 291 25.59 13.26 -6.71
CA LEU A 291 26.84 14.00 -6.92
C LEU A 291 27.99 13.05 -7.25
N ARG A 292 28.97 13.55 -8.00
CA ARG A 292 30.15 12.79 -8.43
C ARG A 292 31.44 13.56 -8.17
N CYS A 293 32.53 12.81 -8.10
CA CYS A 293 33.89 13.31 -7.97
C CYS A 293 34.84 12.31 -8.63
N ASN A 294 35.68 12.77 -9.56
CA ASN A 294 36.60 11.89 -10.32
C ASN A 294 38.03 11.92 -9.74
N ASP A 295 38.46 13.09 -9.28
CA ASP A 295 39.84 13.43 -8.89
C ASP A 295 40.07 13.41 -7.38
N ALA A 296 39.06 13.03 -6.58
CA ALA A 296 39.07 13.16 -5.13
C ALA A 296 39.35 14.59 -4.65
N LYS A 297 38.87 15.60 -5.41
CA LYS A 297 38.95 17.03 -5.05
C LYS A 297 37.69 17.80 -5.42
N THR A 298 37.20 17.63 -6.64
CA THR A 298 36.14 18.46 -7.22
C THR A 298 34.81 17.70 -7.26
N ILE A 299 33.77 18.27 -6.64
CA ILE A 299 32.40 17.75 -6.67
C ILE A 299 31.66 18.39 -7.84
N TYR A 300 30.87 17.61 -8.57
CA TYR A 300 30.00 18.13 -9.63
C TYR A 300 28.68 17.38 -9.68
N LEU A 301 27.65 18.05 -10.22
CA LEU A 301 26.38 17.44 -10.61
C LEU A 301 26.51 16.89 -12.04
N PRO A 302 26.34 15.58 -12.28
CA PRO A 302 26.25 15.04 -13.64
C PRO A 302 25.02 15.57 -14.37
N TYR A 303 25.14 15.84 -15.67
CA TYR A 303 24.04 16.26 -16.55
C TYR A 303 23.23 17.46 -15.99
N PRO A 304 23.89 18.59 -15.69
CA PRO A 304 23.23 19.76 -15.08
C PRO A 304 22.02 20.27 -15.89
N GLU A 305 22.04 20.11 -17.22
CA GLU A 305 20.94 20.47 -18.11
C GLU A 305 19.65 19.70 -17.85
N GLU A 306 19.74 18.50 -17.24
CA GLU A 306 18.55 17.72 -16.87
C GLU A 306 17.87 18.31 -15.63
N LEU A 307 18.61 18.95 -14.71
CA LEU A 307 18.00 19.71 -13.62
C LEU A 307 17.15 20.85 -14.17
N ASP A 308 17.65 21.61 -15.14
CA ASP A 308 16.90 22.70 -15.78
C ASP A 308 15.63 22.18 -16.48
N ARG A 309 15.70 20.99 -17.10
CA ARG A 309 14.54 20.32 -17.71
C ARG A 309 13.52 19.86 -16.67
N MET A 310 13.96 19.32 -15.54
CA MET A 310 13.08 18.96 -14.42
C MET A 310 12.34 20.19 -13.88
N LEU A 311 13.08 21.30 -13.66
CA LEU A 311 12.49 22.55 -13.19
C LEU A 311 11.46 23.10 -14.19
N LYS A 312 11.80 23.08 -15.48
CA LYS A 312 10.88 23.51 -16.55
C LYS A 312 9.64 22.60 -16.68
N ALA A 313 9.76 21.33 -16.33
CA ALA A 313 8.62 20.39 -16.32
C ALA A 313 7.65 20.66 -15.17
N GLY A 314 8.04 21.44 -14.16
CA GLY A 314 7.20 21.81 -13.01
C GLY A 314 7.63 21.21 -11.67
N LEU A 315 8.77 20.50 -11.63
CA LEU A 315 9.40 20.10 -10.37
C LEU A 315 10.07 21.32 -9.74
N ALA A 316 10.10 21.39 -8.41
CA ALA A 316 10.65 22.54 -7.68
C ALA A 316 11.75 22.11 -6.68
N GLY A 317 12.55 23.09 -6.27
CA GLY A 317 13.47 22.92 -5.15
C GLY A 317 12.73 22.85 -3.80
N PRO A 318 13.43 22.46 -2.72
CA PRO A 318 14.87 22.14 -2.68
C PRO A 318 15.21 20.84 -3.43
N VAL A 319 16.48 20.71 -3.85
CA VAL A 319 16.98 19.55 -4.59
C VAL A 319 17.68 18.59 -3.62
N PRO A 320 17.09 17.42 -3.33
CA PRO A 320 17.77 16.41 -2.53
C PRO A 320 18.93 15.83 -3.35
N VAL A 321 20.10 15.70 -2.75
CA VAL A 321 21.28 15.12 -3.38
C VAL A 321 21.94 14.10 -2.47
N THR A 322 22.50 13.04 -3.07
CA THR A 322 23.38 12.11 -2.35
C THR A 322 24.82 12.25 -2.80
N ALA A 323 25.75 12.05 -1.87
CA ALA A 323 27.18 12.14 -2.13
C ALA A 323 27.95 10.86 -1.76
N ASP A 324 27.28 9.71 -1.61
CA ASP A 324 27.92 8.46 -1.14
C ASP A 324 29.16 8.09 -1.97
N SER A 325 29.06 8.22 -3.30
CA SER A 325 30.18 7.95 -4.21
C SER A 325 31.33 8.96 -4.10
N VAL A 326 31.01 10.22 -3.77
CA VAL A 326 31.98 11.30 -3.54
C VAL A 326 32.78 11.00 -2.27
N ILE A 327 32.07 10.74 -1.17
CA ILE A 327 32.71 10.43 0.11
C ILE A 327 33.54 9.14 -0.02
N SER A 328 33.03 8.14 -0.76
CA SER A 328 33.77 6.90 -1.04
C SER A 328 35.07 7.15 -1.81
N ARG A 329 35.06 8.11 -2.75
CA ARG A 329 36.26 8.51 -3.50
C ARG A 329 37.27 9.23 -2.62
N PHE A 330 36.84 10.14 -1.75
CA PHE A 330 37.73 10.80 -0.78
C PHE A 330 38.34 9.78 0.19
N TYR A 331 37.54 8.85 0.72
CA TYR A 331 38.01 7.85 1.68
C TYR A 331 39.11 6.98 1.08
N ARG A 332 38.92 6.48 -0.16
CA ARG A 332 39.96 5.71 -0.87
C ARG A 332 41.24 6.53 -1.09
N ALA A 333 41.13 7.83 -1.33
CA ALA A 333 42.29 8.68 -1.60
C ALA A 333 43.09 9.03 -0.34
N THR A 334 42.43 9.15 0.82
CA THR A 334 43.08 9.50 2.10
C THR A 334 43.35 8.29 2.99
N THR A 335 42.82 7.12 2.63
CA THR A 335 42.92 5.89 3.42
C THR A 335 43.09 4.69 2.48
N PRO A 336 44.22 4.63 1.73
CA PRO A 336 44.42 3.62 0.68
C PRO A 336 44.43 2.17 1.21
N ASP A 337 44.89 1.96 2.45
CA ASP A 337 44.86 0.64 3.11
C ASP A 337 43.54 0.37 3.85
N GLY A 338 42.55 1.23 3.68
CA GLY A 338 41.23 1.11 4.30
C GLY A 338 40.22 0.52 3.32
N GLU A 339 39.40 -0.40 3.80
CA GLU A 339 38.29 -0.99 3.07
C GLU A 339 36.98 -0.35 3.51
N ARG A 340 36.01 -0.26 2.59
CA ARG A 340 34.65 0.22 2.85
C ARG A 340 33.63 -0.82 2.39
N GLY A 341 33.05 -1.54 3.35
CA GLY A 341 31.93 -2.45 3.15
C GLY A 341 30.58 -1.76 3.01
N SER A 342 29.50 -2.54 3.04
CA SER A 342 28.11 -2.03 3.07
C SER A 342 27.86 -1.16 4.30
N HIS A 343 26.91 -0.23 4.22
CA HIS A 343 26.50 0.64 5.35
C HIS A 343 27.69 1.33 6.04
N TRP A 344 28.72 1.70 5.27
CA TRP A 344 29.93 2.33 5.79
C TRP A 344 30.67 1.54 6.87
N HIS A 345 30.62 0.21 6.81
CA HIS A 345 31.55 -0.66 7.54
C HIS A 345 32.98 -0.46 7.03
N ILE A 346 33.66 0.53 7.60
CA ILE A 346 35.06 0.84 7.30
C ILE A 346 36.02 -0.01 8.15
N SER A 347 37.11 -0.49 7.55
CA SER A 347 38.16 -1.24 8.29
C SER A 347 39.11 -0.32 9.06
N LYS A 348 39.25 0.94 8.62
CA LYS A 348 40.19 1.92 9.18
C LYS A 348 39.52 3.30 9.27
N LEU A 349 39.77 4.03 10.36
CA LEU A 349 39.31 5.41 10.45
C LEU A 349 40.16 6.31 9.54
N PRO A 350 39.56 7.24 8.80
CA PRO A 350 40.33 8.15 7.95
C PRO A 350 41.05 9.22 8.79
N PRO A 351 42.15 9.80 8.27
CA PRO A 351 42.86 10.90 8.92
C PRO A 351 42.01 12.19 8.94
N PRO A 352 42.32 13.18 9.80
CA PRO A 352 41.61 14.47 9.84
C PRO A 352 41.48 15.16 8.48
N GLU A 353 42.53 15.08 7.65
CA GLU A 353 42.57 15.61 6.28
C GLU A 353 41.37 15.17 5.41
N PHE A 354 40.83 13.97 5.64
CA PHE A 354 39.64 13.49 4.94
C PHE A 354 38.43 14.41 5.12
N TYR A 355 38.16 14.84 6.37
CA TYR A 355 37.03 15.71 6.69
C TYR A 355 37.28 17.16 6.22
N GLU A 356 38.54 17.61 6.26
CA GLU A 356 38.94 18.92 5.71
C GLU A 356 38.72 18.97 4.20
N ARG A 357 39.14 17.93 3.47
CA ARG A 357 38.91 17.80 2.02
C ARG A 357 37.43 17.80 1.66
N ILE A 358 36.59 17.11 2.44
CA ILE A 358 35.13 17.15 2.27
C ILE A 358 34.63 18.59 2.41
N THR A 359 35.01 19.28 3.49
CA THR A 359 34.55 20.66 3.78
C THR A 359 34.96 21.62 2.65
N VAL A 360 36.21 21.56 2.20
CA VAL A 360 36.72 22.41 1.11
C VAL A 360 35.96 22.14 -0.20
N ALA A 361 35.78 20.87 -0.56
CA ALA A 361 35.13 20.50 -1.81
C ALA A 361 33.65 20.89 -1.85
N PHE A 362 32.93 20.70 -0.74
CA PHE A 362 31.52 21.13 -0.65
C PHE A 362 31.37 22.64 -0.59
N THR A 363 32.31 23.37 0.02
CA THR A 363 32.30 24.85 0.01
C THR A 363 32.43 25.37 -1.43
N ALA A 364 33.37 24.81 -2.21
CA ALA A 364 33.53 25.16 -3.62
C ALA A 364 32.28 24.82 -4.44
N PHE A 365 31.68 23.66 -4.19
CA PHE A 365 30.45 23.24 -4.88
C PHE A 365 29.24 24.14 -4.54
N GLU A 366 29.11 24.60 -3.30
CA GLU A 366 28.05 25.53 -2.90
C GLU A 366 28.21 26.91 -3.55
N ILE A 367 29.46 27.38 -3.72
CA ILE A 367 29.76 28.60 -4.49
C ILE A 367 29.33 28.43 -5.95
N GLU A 368 29.66 27.29 -6.57
CA GLU A 368 29.25 26.97 -7.94
C GLU A 368 27.72 26.92 -8.08
N ARG A 369 27.03 26.23 -7.16
CA ARG A 369 25.57 26.14 -7.14
C ARG A 369 24.92 27.53 -7.13
N LYS A 370 25.38 28.42 -6.25
CA LYS A 370 24.92 29.81 -6.18
C LYS A 370 25.21 30.59 -7.46
N ALA A 371 26.42 30.46 -8.01
CA ALA A 371 26.81 31.14 -9.24
C ALA A 371 25.98 30.70 -10.45
N LYS A 372 25.54 29.43 -10.48
CA LYS A 372 24.64 28.88 -11.51
C LYS A 372 23.16 29.18 -11.28
N GLY A 373 22.79 29.78 -10.15
CA GLY A 373 21.40 30.08 -9.82
C GLY A 373 20.54 28.83 -9.59
N TRP A 374 21.14 27.68 -9.30
CA TRP A 374 20.37 26.46 -8.98
C TRP A 374 19.61 26.64 -7.66
N PRO A 375 18.48 25.92 -7.45
CA PRO A 375 17.81 25.89 -6.15
C PRO A 375 18.73 25.37 -5.04
N GLU A 376 18.30 25.51 -3.78
CA GLU A 376 19.02 24.95 -2.64
C GLU A 376 19.21 23.43 -2.80
N PHE A 377 20.42 22.93 -2.51
CA PHE A 377 20.69 21.49 -2.46
C PHE A 377 20.71 21.04 -1.00
N ILE A 378 20.02 19.93 -0.70
CA ILE A 378 20.02 19.30 0.63
C ILE A 378 20.71 17.95 0.51
N CYS A 379 21.81 17.76 1.24
CA CYS A 379 22.72 16.65 1.03
C CYS A 379 22.55 15.52 2.05
N CYS A 380 22.38 14.29 1.56
CA CYS A 380 22.72 13.07 2.30
C CYS A 380 24.13 12.64 1.90
N PRO A 381 25.17 12.95 2.70
CA PRO A 381 26.55 12.69 2.31
C PRO A 381 26.87 11.21 2.22
N ILE A 382 26.31 10.40 3.13
CA ILE A 382 26.52 8.97 3.25
C ILE A 382 25.24 8.31 3.72
N ASP A 383 24.94 7.15 3.14
CA ASP A 383 23.67 6.45 3.31
C ASP A 383 23.76 5.35 4.39
N GLU A 384 22.75 5.28 5.26
CA GLU A 384 22.51 4.22 6.26
C GLU A 384 23.79 3.71 6.96
N VAL A 385 24.55 4.60 7.59
CA VAL A 385 25.78 4.27 8.31
C VAL A 385 25.48 3.33 9.48
N ALA A 386 26.18 2.20 9.54
CA ALA A 386 26.05 1.22 10.61
C ALA A 386 26.23 1.87 11.99
N ALA A 387 25.44 1.44 12.98
CA ALA A 387 25.45 2.00 14.33
C ALA A 387 26.85 2.01 14.99
N ALA A 388 27.66 0.98 14.72
CA ALA A 388 29.04 0.86 15.20
C ALA A 388 30.00 1.93 14.61
N ARG A 389 29.59 2.64 13.56
CA ARG A 389 30.35 3.69 12.86
C ARG A 389 29.70 5.08 12.98
N LYS A 390 28.78 5.25 13.92
CA LYS A 390 28.05 6.52 14.15
C LYS A 390 28.94 7.75 14.31
N GLU A 391 30.09 7.63 15.00
CA GLU A 391 31.01 8.77 15.20
C GLU A 391 31.73 9.18 13.91
N PHE A 392 32.10 8.20 13.08
CA PHE A 392 32.64 8.48 11.75
C PHE A 392 31.58 9.18 10.90
N GLY A 393 30.35 8.64 10.89
CA GLY A 393 29.27 9.24 10.12
C GLY A 393 28.96 10.66 10.57
N ALA A 394 28.82 10.90 11.89
CA ALA A 394 28.59 12.23 12.44
C ALA A 394 29.65 13.26 12.01
N LYS A 395 30.93 12.86 11.96
CA LYS A 395 32.02 13.75 11.48
C LYS A 395 31.94 14.05 9.99
N VAL A 396 31.45 13.13 9.16
CA VAL A 396 31.18 13.40 7.74
C VAL A 396 30.04 14.42 7.60
N TYR A 397 28.94 14.24 8.35
CA TYR A 397 27.84 15.21 8.36
C TYR A 397 28.30 16.59 8.87
N ALA A 398 29.15 16.61 9.90
CA ALA A 398 29.74 17.85 10.42
C ALA A 398 30.57 18.59 9.35
N ALA A 399 31.38 17.87 8.59
CA ALA A 399 32.19 18.44 7.50
C ALA A 399 31.33 19.07 6.39
N VAL A 400 30.24 18.40 5.99
CA VAL A 400 29.30 18.96 4.99
C VAL A 400 28.54 20.16 5.54
N LYS A 401 28.09 20.11 6.80
CA LYS A 401 27.42 21.24 7.46
C LYS A 401 28.33 22.45 7.63
N ALA A 402 29.62 22.23 7.92
CA ALA A 402 30.63 23.30 8.00
C ALA A 402 30.83 24.03 6.65
N ALA A 403 30.52 23.37 5.53
CA ALA A 403 30.50 23.97 4.19
C ALA A 403 29.24 24.83 3.92
N GLY A 404 28.30 24.94 4.88
CA GLY A 404 27.09 25.73 4.74
C GLY A 404 25.96 25.04 3.97
N ILE A 405 26.04 23.72 3.78
CA ILE A 405 25.02 22.93 3.08
C ILE A 405 24.14 22.22 4.10
N ARG A 406 22.81 22.33 3.92
CA ARG A 406 21.84 21.61 4.75
C ARG A 406 21.92 20.12 4.51
N THR A 407 21.75 19.34 5.58
CA THR A 407 21.88 17.90 5.52
C THR A 407 20.59 17.18 5.88
N TYR A 408 20.34 16.06 5.18
CA TYR A 408 19.35 15.07 5.61
C TYR A 408 20.03 13.72 5.80
N ALA A 409 19.53 12.90 6.73
CA ALA A 409 20.03 11.55 6.95
C ALA A 409 18.90 10.52 6.85
N THR A 410 19.14 9.43 6.11
CA THR A 410 18.32 8.21 6.06
C THR A 410 18.50 7.42 7.35
N LYS A 411 17.84 7.89 8.41
CA LYS A 411 18.05 7.41 9.77
C LYS A 411 16.87 7.71 10.67
N ASP A 412 16.53 6.77 11.55
CA ASP A 412 15.50 6.98 12.56
C ASP A 412 15.97 7.98 13.64
N PRO A 413 15.27 9.11 13.86
CA PRO A 413 15.61 10.09 14.90
C PRO A 413 15.50 9.55 16.33
N THR A 414 14.77 8.45 16.52
CA THR A 414 14.57 7.76 17.80
C THR A 414 15.57 6.62 18.04
N GLY A 415 16.35 6.26 17.01
CA GLY A 415 17.36 5.21 17.10
C GLY A 415 18.49 5.50 18.09
N ALA A 416 19.05 4.45 18.72
CA ALA A 416 20.08 4.56 19.76
C ALA A 416 21.38 5.25 19.30
N ASP A 417 21.64 5.24 18.00
CA ASP A 417 22.80 5.84 17.35
C ASP A 417 22.48 7.18 16.67
N ALA A 418 21.30 7.78 16.92
CA ALA A 418 20.93 9.10 16.39
C ALA A 418 21.64 10.27 17.10
N ALA A 419 21.95 10.12 18.40
CA ALA A 419 22.46 11.21 19.24
C ALA A 419 23.71 11.92 18.67
N PRO A 420 24.74 11.23 18.15
CA PRO A 420 25.94 11.88 17.60
C PRO A 420 25.67 12.79 16.39
N TYR A 421 24.57 12.55 15.67
CA TYR A 421 24.26 13.30 14.45
C TYR A 421 23.41 14.56 14.68
N ARG A 422 22.77 14.71 15.85
CA ARG A 422 21.76 15.75 16.12
C ARG A 422 22.23 17.18 15.81
N SER A 423 23.49 17.51 16.13
CA SER A 423 24.06 18.84 15.84
C SER A 423 24.26 19.09 14.34
N TYR A 424 24.41 18.03 13.55
CA TYR A 424 24.89 18.10 12.17
C TYR A 424 23.83 17.76 11.12
N ILE A 425 22.63 17.35 11.55
CA ILE A 425 21.48 17.07 10.68
C ILE A 425 20.49 18.23 10.74
N ASP A 426 19.92 18.61 9.60
CA ASP A 426 18.78 19.54 9.53
C ASP A 426 17.45 18.81 9.34
N ILE A 427 17.51 17.65 8.69
CA ILE A 427 16.32 16.87 8.33
C ILE A 427 16.51 15.39 8.67
N TRP A 428 15.64 14.86 9.51
CA TRP A 428 15.58 13.42 9.76
C TRP A 428 14.71 12.76 8.70
N CYS A 429 15.30 11.89 7.88
CA CYS A 429 14.56 11.11 6.89
C CYS A 429 14.47 9.68 7.43
N SER A 430 13.29 9.22 7.86
CA SER A 430 13.09 7.89 8.45
C SER A 430 12.19 7.02 7.58
N GLN A 431 12.38 5.70 7.59
CA GLN A 431 11.49 4.81 6.83
C GLN A 431 10.07 4.78 7.45
N PRO A 432 9.90 4.72 8.79
CA PRO A 432 8.62 4.98 9.45
C PRO A 432 8.36 6.46 9.76
N TYR A 433 7.11 6.80 10.05
CA TYR A 433 6.71 8.00 10.79
C TYR A 433 7.01 7.84 12.30
N SER A 434 8.29 7.79 12.65
CA SER A 434 8.76 7.44 14.01
C SER A 434 8.41 8.49 15.06
N VAL A 435 8.37 9.77 14.69
CA VAL A 435 8.13 10.88 15.63
C VAL A 435 6.64 11.27 15.62
N PRO A 436 5.96 11.29 16.77
CA PRO A 436 4.59 11.76 16.87
C PRO A 436 4.43 13.21 16.42
N TYR A 437 3.30 13.52 15.77
CA TYR A 437 2.97 14.86 15.28
C TYR A 437 3.16 15.96 16.33
N GLU A 438 2.74 15.70 17.57
CA GLU A 438 2.76 16.67 18.67
C GLU A 438 4.19 17.07 19.04
N ASN A 439 5.13 16.13 18.92
CA ASN A 439 6.55 16.40 19.15
C ASN A 439 7.17 17.19 17.99
N ILE A 440 6.71 16.96 16.76
CA ILE A 440 7.19 17.68 15.58
C ILE A 440 6.78 19.14 15.65
N VAL A 441 5.51 19.43 15.96
CA VAL A 441 5.00 20.81 16.05
C VAL A 441 5.41 21.54 17.33
N GLY A 442 5.90 20.81 18.34
CA GLY A 442 6.42 21.37 19.59
C GLY A 442 7.86 21.90 19.50
N GLN A 443 8.48 21.88 18.32
CA GLN A 443 9.86 22.28 18.08
C GLN A 443 10.02 22.93 16.70
N ASP A 444 11.11 23.67 16.50
CA ASP A 444 11.44 24.42 15.28
C ASP A 444 12.82 24.07 14.71
N ARG A 445 13.48 23.03 15.25
CA ARG A 445 14.87 22.67 14.94
C ARG A 445 15.01 21.73 13.75
N TYR A 446 14.14 20.75 13.63
CA TYR A 446 14.25 19.66 12.64
C TYR A 446 13.04 19.63 11.73
N GLU A 447 13.31 19.36 10.46
CA GLU A 447 12.31 18.81 9.55
C GLU A 447 12.34 17.28 9.58
N TYR A 448 11.22 16.68 9.16
CA TYR A 448 11.06 15.23 9.13
C TYR A 448 10.56 14.80 7.75
N TRP A 449 11.37 13.98 7.08
CA TRP A 449 11.06 13.35 5.80
C TRP A 449 10.85 11.85 5.99
N CYS A 450 10.11 11.22 5.08
CA CYS A 450 9.85 9.79 5.14
C CYS A 450 10.15 9.13 3.80
N TYR A 451 10.84 7.99 3.84
CA TYR A 451 11.11 7.15 2.67
C TYR A 451 10.35 5.82 2.80
N PRO A 452 9.06 5.77 2.42
CA PRO A 452 8.19 4.63 2.73
C PRO A 452 8.42 3.44 1.79
N ASN A 453 9.61 2.83 1.85
CA ASN A 453 10.05 1.77 0.94
C ASN A 453 9.17 0.53 1.00
N HIS A 454 8.57 0.23 2.17
CA HIS A 454 7.59 -0.84 2.35
C HIS A 454 6.39 -0.71 1.40
N ASN A 455 5.94 0.51 1.08
CA ASN A 455 4.93 0.74 0.04
C ASN A 455 5.55 0.83 -1.37
N ALA A 456 6.80 1.26 -1.47
CA ALA A 456 7.52 1.49 -2.74
C ALA A 456 8.46 0.34 -3.15
N GLY A 457 8.02 -0.90 -2.96
CA GLY A 457 8.60 -2.08 -3.60
C GLY A 457 9.61 -2.88 -2.78
N GLU A 458 9.90 -2.51 -1.54
CA GLU A 458 10.63 -3.37 -0.60
C GLU A 458 9.83 -4.66 -0.31
N ILE A 459 8.57 -4.48 0.09
CA ILE A 459 7.56 -5.54 0.17
C ILE A 459 6.90 -5.68 -1.20
N LYS A 460 6.78 -6.91 -1.70
CA LYS A 460 6.16 -7.21 -3.01
C LYS A 460 4.70 -7.66 -2.91
N ASP A 461 4.05 -7.29 -1.81
CA ASP A 461 2.61 -7.48 -1.61
C ASP A 461 1.84 -6.26 -2.15
N ARG A 462 0.99 -6.47 -3.16
CA ARG A 462 0.25 -5.37 -3.80
C ARG A 462 -0.80 -4.73 -2.92
N ARG A 463 -1.34 -5.41 -1.93
CA ARG A 463 -2.27 -4.81 -0.98
C ARG A 463 -1.51 -3.82 -0.08
N VAL A 464 -0.30 -4.15 0.36
CA VAL A 464 0.58 -3.23 1.10
C VAL A 464 0.95 -2.02 0.25
N MET A 465 1.39 -2.26 -0.99
CA MET A 465 1.83 -1.19 -1.88
C MET A 465 0.68 -0.27 -2.33
N CYS A 466 -0.53 -0.79 -2.52
CA CYS A 466 -1.68 0.01 -2.95
C CYS A 466 -2.44 0.64 -1.78
N MET A 467 -2.95 -0.15 -0.83
CA MET A 467 -3.79 0.36 0.27
C MET A 467 -2.96 1.09 1.33
N GLY A 468 -1.87 0.49 1.78
CA GLY A 468 -0.90 1.16 2.66
C GLY A 468 -0.31 2.39 1.99
N GLY A 469 0.00 2.28 0.69
CA GLY A 469 0.44 3.40 -0.14
C GLY A 469 -0.51 4.59 -0.16
N ARG A 470 -1.80 4.37 -0.45
CA ARG A 470 -2.81 5.44 -0.47
C ARG A 470 -2.94 6.12 0.90
N MET A 471 -2.92 5.34 1.99
CA MET A 471 -2.90 5.91 3.35
C MET A 471 -1.62 6.73 3.59
N THR A 472 -0.45 6.16 3.31
CA THR A 472 0.85 6.80 3.53
C THR A 472 0.96 8.13 2.79
N TYR A 473 0.53 8.21 1.53
CA TYR A 473 0.67 9.41 0.68
C TYR A 473 -0.43 10.45 0.88
N GLY A 474 -1.54 10.07 1.54
CA GLY A 474 -2.69 10.92 1.80
C GLY A 474 -2.89 11.24 3.27
N PHE A 475 -3.92 10.63 3.86
CA PHE A 475 -4.34 10.87 5.24
C PHE A 475 -3.22 10.65 6.27
N GLY A 476 -2.39 9.62 6.07
CA GLY A 476 -1.25 9.32 6.93
C GLY A 476 -0.17 10.39 6.90
N PHE A 477 0.11 10.98 5.73
CA PHE A 477 1.08 12.07 5.58
C PHE A 477 0.57 13.39 6.19
N TRP A 478 -0.73 13.66 6.07
CA TRP A 478 -1.37 14.76 6.79
C TRP A 478 -1.25 14.57 8.31
N ARG A 479 -1.49 13.34 8.81
CA ARG A 479 -1.46 12.99 10.24
C ARG A 479 -0.07 12.98 10.86
N SER A 480 0.98 12.73 10.08
CA SER A 480 2.33 12.48 10.59
C SER A 480 3.07 13.75 11.02
N GLY A 481 2.80 14.89 10.39
CA GLY A 481 3.58 16.12 10.60
C GLY A 481 4.88 16.19 9.78
N TYR A 482 5.22 15.12 9.07
CA TYR A 482 6.39 15.08 8.17
C TYR A 482 6.16 15.98 6.96
N THR A 483 7.21 16.54 6.37
CA THR A 483 7.12 17.53 5.27
C THR A 483 7.39 16.94 3.90
N THR A 484 8.08 15.81 3.79
CA THR A 484 8.42 15.20 2.49
C THR A 484 8.28 13.68 2.47
N LEU A 485 7.69 13.14 1.41
CA LEU A 485 7.79 11.72 1.04
C LEU A 485 8.81 11.54 -0.09
N ILE A 486 9.75 10.60 0.10
CA ILE A 486 10.90 10.39 -0.78
C ILE A 486 11.29 8.90 -0.84
N PRO A 487 10.46 8.02 -1.43
CA PRO A 487 10.82 6.62 -1.62
C PRO A 487 12.14 6.48 -2.39
N TRP A 488 12.85 5.38 -2.11
CA TRP A 488 14.15 5.07 -2.70
C TRP A 488 14.14 4.80 -4.22
N ASN A 489 13.01 4.89 -4.91
CA ASN A 489 12.98 4.75 -6.35
C ASN A 489 11.78 5.44 -7.01
N TRP A 490 12.05 5.96 -8.20
CA TRP A 490 11.10 6.15 -9.31
C TRP A 490 11.22 5.02 -10.34
N ASN A 491 12.46 4.64 -10.68
CA ASN A 491 12.81 3.75 -11.80
C ASN A 491 13.94 2.75 -11.46
N TRP A 492 13.71 1.85 -10.51
CA TRP A 492 14.71 0.86 -10.11
C TRP A 492 14.62 -0.43 -10.94
N THR A 493 15.64 -0.68 -11.77
CA THR A 493 15.67 -1.82 -12.68
C THR A 493 16.26 -3.07 -12.03
N PRO A 494 15.75 -4.28 -12.35
CA PRO A 494 16.21 -5.53 -11.74
C PRO A 494 17.60 -5.98 -12.18
N GLY A 495 17.99 -5.71 -13.43
CA GLY A 495 19.24 -6.19 -14.04
C GLY A 495 19.52 -5.55 -15.40
N ASN A 496 20.06 -6.34 -16.34
CA ASN A 496 20.39 -5.86 -17.70
C ASN A 496 19.16 -5.68 -18.60
N ASP A 497 18.05 -6.34 -18.27
CA ASP A 497 16.74 -6.11 -18.88
C ASP A 497 15.82 -5.51 -17.81
N GLN A 498 15.20 -4.36 -18.12
CA GLN A 498 14.28 -3.70 -17.20
C GLN A 498 13.00 -4.51 -16.94
N PHE A 499 12.66 -5.44 -17.84
CA PHE A 499 11.48 -6.29 -17.77
C PHE A 499 11.75 -7.69 -17.17
N ASP A 500 13.00 -7.98 -16.79
CA ASP A 500 13.39 -9.26 -16.19
C ASP A 500 13.58 -9.17 -14.67
N TYR A 501 12.49 -9.40 -13.94
CA TYR A 501 12.43 -9.29 -12.49
C TYR A 501 13.06 -10.47 -11.71
N LEU A 502 13.59 -11.49 -12.38
CA LEU A 502 14.08 -12.72 -11.74
C LEU A 502 15.58 -12.98 -11.91
N ARG A 503 16.25 -12.37 -12.90
CA ARG A 503 17.67 -12.67 -13.17
C ARG A 503 18.67 -11.78 -12.45
N GLY A 504 18.44 -10.47 -12.32
CA GLY A 504 19.38 -9.60 -11.61
C GLY A 504 19.31 -9.77 -10.09
N SER A 505 20.25 -9.24 -9.30
CA SER A 505 20.38 -9.52 -7.85
C SER A 505 19.15 -9.12 -7.02
N HIS A 506 18.25 -8.35 -7.61
CA HIS A 506 16.99 -7.90 -7.03
C HIS A 506 15.90 -7.92 -8.10
N SER A 507 14.63 -7.89 -7.69
CA SER A 507 13.52 -7.80 -8.63
C SER A 507 13.27 -6.40 -9.19
N GLY A 508 13.92 -5.33 -8.72
CA GLY A 508 13.59 -3.97 -9.19
C GLY A 508 12.16 -3.54 -8.78
N CYS A 509 11.77 -2.31 -9.11
CA CYS A 509 10.40 -1.76 -8.99
C CYS A 509 10.28 -0.41 -9.71
N GLY A 510 9.06 0.12 -9.77
CA GLY A 510 8.82 1.46 -10.30
C GLY A 510 8.50 1.41 -11.78
N GLN A 511 8.63 2.56 -12.45
CA GLN A 511 8.24 2.68 -13.84
C GLN A 511 9.21 1.97 -14.80
N ARG A 512 8.74 1.66 -16.01
CA ARG A 512 9.53 1.14 -17.14
C ARG A 512 9.38 2.03 -18.38
N ILE A 513 10.36 2.01 -19.27
CA ILE A 513 10.33 2.76 -20.52
C ILE A 513 10.14 1.80 -21.68
N ASN A 514 9.12 2.02 -22.51
CA ASN A 514 8.88 1.22 -23.71
C ASN A 514 9.80 1.63 -24.88
N GLU A 515 9.69 0.95 -26.01
CA GLU A 515 10.51 1.18 -27.20
C GLU A 515 10.27 2.55 -27.87
N ASP A 516 9.17 3.23 -27.54
CA ASP A 516 8.83 4.57 -28.04
C ASP A 516 9.31 5.70 -27.09
N GLY A 517 9.86 5.34 -25.93
CA GLY A 517 10.24 6.28 -24.89
C GLY A 517 9.08 6.72 -24.00
N GLU A 518 7.93 6.03 -24.04
CA GLU A 518 6.81 6.27 -23.13
C GLU A 518 7.04 5.59 -21.78
N VAL A 519 6.55 6.24 -20.72
CA VAL A 519 6.54 5.71 -19.36
C VAL A 519 5.41 4.69 -19.21
N ILE A 520 5.77 3.49 -18.78
CA ILE A 520 4.87 2.44 -18.30
C ILE A 520 4.92 2.48 -16.77
N PRO A 521 3.91 3.06 -16.11
CA PRO A 521 3.90 3.18 -14.66
C PRO A 521 3.59 1.83 -14.00
N ALA A 522 4.17 1.62 -12.82
CA ALA A 522 3.72 0.54 -11.94
C ALA A 522 2.41 0.93 -11.25
N ILE A 523 1.50 -0.03 -11.05
CA ILE A 523 0.12 0.21 -10.58
C ILE A 523 0.05 1.00 -9.27
N TYR A 524 1.00 0.76 -8.37
CA TYR A 524 0.99 1.39 -7.05
C TYR A 524 1.25 2.91 -7.11
N TRP A 525 1.88 3.43 -8.19
CA TRP A 525 2.02 4.88 -8.39
C TRP A 525 0.66 5.57 -8.56
N ASP A 526 -0.31 4.91 -9.21
CA ASP A 526 -1.69 5.42 -9.28
C ASP A 526 -2.32 5.46 -7.88
N CYS A 527 -2.02 4.49 -7.01
CA CYS A 527 -2.53 4.50 -5.63
C CYS A 527 -1.88 5.59 -4.78
N PHE A 528 -0.60 5.91 -5.02
CA PHE A 528 0.08 7.03 -4.38
C PHE A 528 -0.49 8.37 -4.83
N ARG A 529 -0.77 8.52 -6.14
CA ARG A 529 -1.42 9.71 -6.71
C ARG A 529 -2.80 9.93 -6.07
N GLU A 530 -3.59 8.87 -5.93
CA GLU A 530 -4.89 8.93 -5.25
C GLU A 530 -4.79 9.33 -3.77
N GLY A 531 -3.73 8.90 -3.09
CA GLY A 531 -3.41 9.37 -1.74
C GLY A 531 -3.03 10.85 -1.72
N ASN A 532 -2.19 11.30 -2.65
CA ASN A 532 -1.85 12.71 -2.81
C ASN A 532 -3.11 13.56 -3.07
N ASP A 533 -4.01 13.11 -3.94
CA ASP A 533 -5.28 13.77 -4.19
C ASP A 533 -6.15 13.79 -2.92
N ASP A 534 -6.21 12.70 -2.12
CA ASP A 534 -6.86 12.71 -0.81
C ASP A 534 -6.30 13.83 0.11
N ALA A 535 -4.98 14.01 0.16
CA ALA A 535 -4.34 15.10 0.92
C ALA A 535 -4.67 16.49 0.35
N ARG A 536 -4.78 16.62 -0.98
CA ARG A 536 -5.20 17.87 -1.64
C ARG A 536 -6.65 18.22 -1.33
N TYR A 537 -7.57 17.24 -1.25
CA TYR A 537 -8.95 17.48 -0.81
C TYR A 537 -8.99 17.98 0.65
N ILE A 538 -8.17 17.39 1.53
CA ILE A 538 -8.03 17.87 2.91
C ILE A 538 -7.56 19.32 2.91
N TYR A 539 -6.45 19.64 2.25
CA TYR A 539 -5.89 20.99 2.27
C TYR A 539 -6.83 22.02 1.63
N THR A 540 -7.51 21.66 0.55
CA THR A 540 -8.51 22.54 -0.09
C THR A 540 -9.66 22.86 0.87
N LEU A 541 -10.14 21.88 1.63
CA LEU A 541 -11.14 22.13 2.68
C LEU A 541 -10.59 23.01 3.80
N GLN A 542 -9.36 22.75 4.28
CA GLN A 542 -8.71 23.58 5.32
C GLN A 542 -8.58 25.04 4.86
N GLN A 543 -8.16 25.26 3.61
CA GLN A 543 -8.09 26.58 3.00
C GLN A 543 -9.47 27.25 2.94
N ALA A 544 -10.49 26.53 2.48
CA ALA A 544 -11.85 27.04 2.39
C ALA A 544 -12.41 27.43 3.77
N VAL A 545 -12.18 26.60 4.80
CA VAL A 545 -12.53 26.87 6.20
C VAL A 545 -11.80 28.11 6.71
N PHE A 546 -10.49 28.17 6.55
CA PHE A 546 -9.66 29.26 7.04
C PHE A 546 -10.08 30.61 6.45
N GLN A 547 -10.28 30.66 5.13
CA GLN A 547 -10.67 31.87 4.42
C GLN A 547 -12.07 32.38 4.77
N ARG A 548 -12.95 31.52 5.30
CA ARG A 548 -14.36 31.87 5.62
C ARG A 548 -14.63 31.97 7.11
N GLU A 549 -13.62 31.72 7.93
CA GLU A 549 -13.73 31.85 9.38
C GLU A 549 -13.96 33.30 9.78
N GLY A 550 -15.03 33.54 10.55
CA GLY A 550 -15.47 34.89 10.93
C GLY A 550 -16.45 35.53 9.93
N SER A 551 -16.94 34.79 8.93
CA SER A 551 -17.93 35.30 7.97
C SER A 551 -19.16 35.92 8.67
N PRO A 552 -19.68 37.07 8.18
CA PRO A 552 -20.90 37.67 8.71
C PRO A 552 -22.16 36.85 8.38
N ASN A 553 -22.10 35.95 7.39
CA ASN A 553 -23.20 35.06 7.03
C ASN A 553 -23.33 33.89 8.04
N ALA A 554 -24.52 33.74 8.66
CA ALA A 554 -24.77 32.71 9.66
C ALA A 554 -24.74 31.27 9.11
N GLU A 555 -25.17 31.04 7.87
CA GLU A 555 -25.08 29.73 7.20
C GLU A 555 -23.63 29.37 6.91
N CYS A 556 -22.84 30.33 6.43
CA CYS A 556 -21.41 30.15 6.24
C CYS A 556 -20.71 29.75 7.55
N ARG A 557 -21.04 30.40 8.67
CA ARG A 557 -20.50 30.01 10.00
C ARG A 557 -20.90 28.59 10.41
N ARG A 558 -22.14 28.15 10.10
CA ARG A 558 -22.56 26.76 10.34
C ARG A 558 -21.79 25.77 9.46
N ALA A 559 -21.62 26.07 8.18
CA ALA A 559 -20.84 25.25 7.25
C ALA A 559 -19.37 25.14 7.70
N VAL A 560 -18.77 26.26 8.15
CA VAL A 560 -17.41 26.28 8.73
C VAL A 560 -17.31 25.36 9.95
N ALA A 561 -18.28 25.43 10.87
CA ALA A 561 -18.30 24.55 12.05
C ALA A 561 -18.46 23.07 11.67
N GLY A 562 -19.32 22.77 10.69
CA GLY A 562 -19.50 21.41 10.15
C GLY A 562 -18.23 20.87 9.51
N ALA A 563 -17.57 21.66 8.67
CA ALA A 563 -16.31 21.30 8.02
C ALA A 563 -15.17 21.08 9.02
N LYS A 564 -15.04 21.93 10.05
CA LYS A 564 -14.08 21.70 11.15
C LYS A 564 -14.35 20.40 11.89
N LYS A 565 -15.61 20.08 12.15
CA LYS A 565 -16.00 18.80 12.77
C LYS A 565 -15.66 17.61 11.86
N LEU A 566 -15.86 17.74 10.55
CA LEU A 566 -15.47 16.72 9.57
C LEU A 566 -13.96 16.50 9.56
N LEU A 567 -13.16 17.56 9.50
CA LEU A 567 -11.70 17.48 9.59
C LEU A 567 -11.26 16.78 10.89
N GLN A 568 -11.82 17.18 12.03
CA GLN A 568 -11.52 16.53 13.30
C GLN A 568 -11.92 15.06 13.33
N ASN A 569 -13.10 14.70 12.79
CA ASN A 569 -13.55 13.31 12.74
C ASN A 569 -12.69 12.46 11.81
N THR A 570 -12.19 13.04 10.71
CA THR A 570 -11.27 12.35 9.80
C THR A 570 -9.90 12.16 10.45
N TRP A 571 -9.37 13.18 11.13
CA TRP A 571 -8.16 13.06 11.93
C TRP A 571 -8.27 11.98 13.00
N ASP A 572 -9.37 12.00 13.78
CA ASP A 572 -9.60 11.08 14.90
C ASP A 572 -9.81 9.61 14.46
N ALA A 573 -10.17 9.38 13.20
CA ALA A 573 -10.43 8.05 12.67
C ALA A 573 -9.20 7.37 12.06
N ILE A 574 -8.10 8.10 11.86
CA ILE A 574 -6.87 7.51 11.36
C ILE A 574 -6.28 6.63 12.47
N ASN A 575 -6.18 5.34 12.21
CA ASN A 575 -5.40 4.44 13.05
C ASN A 575 -3.92 4.72 12.82
N VAL A 576 -3.31 5.52 13.69
CA VAL A 576 -1.94 5.99 13.52
C VAL A 576 -0.96 4.81 13.60
N GLN A 577 -0.20 4.62 12.52
CA GLN A 577 0.87 3.64 12.45
C GLN A 577 2.18 4.31 12.04
N GLN A 578 3.30 3.77 12.52
CA GLN A 578 4.62 4.20 12.08
C GLN A 578 4.89 3.78 10.62
N LYS A 579 4.44 2.58 10.23
CA LYS A 579 4.44 2.09 8.84
C LYS A 579 3.03 1.67 8.47
N TYR A 580 2.43 2.27 7.45
CA TYR A 580 1.10 1.87 6.98
C TYR A 580 1.24 0.70 6.00
N LEU A 581 1.00 -0.51 6.51
CA LEU A 581 0.93 -1.73 5.71
C LEU A 581 -0.51 -1.93 5.17
N ALA A 582 -0.93 -3.19 4.97
CA ALA A 582 -2.29 -3.51 4.55
C ALA A 582 -3.27 -3.71 5.72
N ASP A 583 -2.76 -4.03 6.91
CA ASP A 583 -3.58 -4.39 8.05
C ASP A 583 -3.91 -3.16 8.91
N ASP A 584 -5.07 -3.24 9.57
CA ASP A 584 -5.65 -2.15 10.35
C ASP A 584 -5.77 -0.81 9.58
N MET A 585 -5.87 -0.91 8.24
CA MET A 585 -6.25 0.17 7.34
C MET A 585 -7.77 0.29 7.27
N TRP A 586 -8.26 1.47 6.88
CA TRP A 586 -9.66 1.63 6.52
C TRP A 586 -10.04 0.66 5.38
N PRO A 587 -11.27 0.14 5.35
CA PRO A 587 -11.81 -0.50 4.15
C PRO A 587 -11.66 0.40 2.92
N SER A 588 -11.47 -0.20 1.76
CA SER A 588 -11.25 0.49 0.48
C SER A 588 -12.30 1.58 0.21
N GLU A 589 -13.56 1.33 0.54
CA GLU A 589 -14.70 2.24 0.33
C GLU A 589 -14.67 3.47 1.23
N GLU A 590 -14.03 3.37 2.40
CA GLU A 590 -13.98 4.45 3.37
C GLU A 590 -13.07 5.60 2.90
N PHE A 591 -11.97 5.30 2.21
CA PHE A 591 -11.14 6.33 1.58
C PHE A 591 -11.96 7.22 0.64
N ASN A 592 -12.73 6.61 -0.26
CA ASN A 592 -13.59 7.32 -1.21
C ASN A 592 -14.73 8.06 -0.51
N THR A 593 -15.31 7.45 0.54
CA THR A 593 -16.37 8.09 1.35
C THR A 593 -15.86 9.36 2.01
N ARG A 594 -14.66 9.32 2.61
CA ARG A 594 -14.04 10.49 3.24
C ARG A 594 -13.70 11.56 2.22
N ARG A 595 -13.07 11.19 1.08
CA ARG A 595 -12.81 12.11 -0.03
C ARG A 595 -14.08 12.82 -0.48
N TRP A 596 -15.18 12.07 -0.65
CA TRP A 596 -16.47 12.62 -1.05
C TRP A 596 -17.03 13.62 -0.03
N LEU A 597 -16.99 13.30 1.28
CA LEU A 597 -17.44 14.22 2.33
C LEU A 597 -16.61 15.51 2.34
N LEU A 598 -15.29 15.41 2.16
CA LEU A 598 -14.40 16.58 2.05
C LEU A 598 -14.78 17.44 0.84
N ALA A 599 -15.05 16.81 -0.31
CA ALA A 599 -15.46 17.48 -1.54
C ALA A 599 -16.81 18.20 -1.41
N GLN A 600 -17.80 17.58 -0.75
CA GLN A 600 -19.10 18.19 -0.49
C GLN A 600 -18.98 19.42 0.42
N ALA A 601 -18.28 19.28 1.55
CA ALA A 601 -18.06 20.39 2.48
C ALA A 601 -17.28 21.54 1.82
N THR A 602 -16.32 21.23 0.95
CA THR A 602 -15.57 22.23 0.17
C THR A 602 -16.50 22.98 -0.78
N SER A 603 -17.31 22.25 -1.56
CA SER A 603 -18.27 22.86 -2.51
C SER A 603 -19.28 23.77 -1.81
N GLU A 604 -19.81 23.32 -0.66
CA GLU A 604 -20.72 24.13 0.17
C GLU A 604 -20.04 25.42 0.64
N LEU A 605 -18.84 25.33 1.21
CA LEU A 605 -18.11 26.50 1.68
C LEU A 605 -17.80 27.48 0.55
N LEU A 606 -17.37 26.98 -0.60
CA LEU A 606 -16.98 27.82 -1.74
C LEU A 606 -18.16 28.62 -2.35
N SER A 607 -19.42 28.28 -2.02
CA SER A 607 -20.58 29.11 -2.37
C SER A 607 -20.64 30.44 -1.63
N TYR A 608 -19.89 30.59 -0.53
CA TYR A 608 -19.77 31.83 0.24
C TYR A 608 -18.47 32.57 -0.11
N PRO A 609 -18.45 33.92 -0.02
CA PRO A 609 -17.23 34.69 -0.24
C PRO A 609 -16.20 34.45 0.87
N ALA A 610 -14.92 34.51 0.50
CA ALA A 610 -13.82 34.54 1.45
C ALA A 610 -13.79 35.89 2.21
N VAL A 611 -13.41 35.84 3.48
CA VAL A 611 -13.16 37.01 4.35
C VAL A 611 -11.69 37.17 4.75
N ARG A 612 -10.84 36.19 4.40
CA ARG A 612 -9.36 36.25 4.52
C ARG A 612 -8.69 35.82 3.22
N THR A 613 -7.44 36.23 3.04
CA THR A 613 -6.64 35.92 1.83
C THR A 613 -5.44 35.01 2.09
N ASP A 614 -4.99 34.88 3.34
CA ASP A 614 -3.78 34.10 3.66
C ASP A 614 -3.97 32.58 3.47
N ASN A 615 -2.83 31.87 3.49
CA ASN A 615 -2.82 30.41 3.42
C ASN A 615 -3.16 29.78 4.77
N ALA A 616 -3.95 28.71 4.73
CA ALA A 616 -4.24 27.89 5.89
C ALA A 616 -2.99 27.13 6.34
N PRO A 617 -2.90 26.81 7.65
CA PRO A 617 -1.89 25.86 8.13
C PRO A 617 -2.11 24.46 7.52
N SER A 618 -1.05 23.65 7.48
CA SER A 618 -1.09 22.27 6.99
C SER A 618 -2.05 21.37 7.75
N VAL A 619 -2.32 21.67 9.02
CA VAL A 619 -3.24 20.95 9.87
C VAL A 619 -4.17 21.94 10.56
N LEU A 620 -5.48 21.81 10.31
CA LEU A 620 -6.52 22.63 10.91
C LEU A 620 -7.51 21.76 11.72
N VAL A 621 -7.03 21.25 12.85
CA VAL A 621 -7.82 20.47 13.82
C VAL A 621 -7.64 21.02 15.22
N THR A 622 -8.60 20.74 16.11
CA THR A 622 -8.58 21.25 17.50
C THR A 622 -7.83 20.33 18.46
N ARG A 623 -7.96 19.01 18.27
CA ARG A 623 -7.26 18.00 19.07
C ARG A 623 -6.29 17.28 18.18
N ILE A 624 -5.01 17.44 18.50
CA ILE A 624 -3.90 16.89 17.74
C ILE A 624 -3.49 15.52 18.28
N SER A 625 -3.49 15.36 19.61
CA SER A 625 -3.10 14.11 20.27
C SER A 625 -3.88 12.94 19.69
N PRO A 626 -3.23 11.79 19.42
CA PRO A 626 -3.95 10.60 19.07
C PRO A 626 -4.95 10.35 20.19
N ARG A 627 -6.22 10.10 19.84
CA ARG A 627 -7.02 9.35 20.80
C ARG A 627 -6.24 8.05 21.03
N PRO A 628 -6.00 7.62 22.29
CA PRO A 628 -5.53 6.25 22.49
C PRO A 628 -6.46 5.43 21.63
N THR A 629 -5.90 4.61 20.74
CA THR A 629 -6.68 3.77 19.84
C THR A 629 -7.76 3.20 20.74
N LYS A 630 -9.01 3.67 20.58
CA LYS A 630 -10.11 2.78 20.92
C LYS A 630 -9.82 1.74 19.89
N THR A 631 -9.05 0.71 20.27
CA THR A 631 -8.82 -0.51 19.50
C THR A 631 -10.18 -0.72 18.94
N GLU A 632 -10.39 -0.43 17.66
CA GLU A 632 -11.73 -0.17 17.18
C GLU A 632 -12.38 -1.51 17.36
N THR A 633 -13.15 -1.64 18.45
CA THR A 633 -13.16 -2.90 19.19
C THR A 633 -13.64 -3.88 18.14
N SER A 634 -12.80 -4.85 17.77
CA SER A 634 -13.10 -5.59 16.55
C SER A 634 -14.51 -6.12 16.71
N ILE A 635 -15.24 -6.39 15.64
CA ILE A 635 -16.62 -6.84 15.84
C ILE A 635 -16.72 -8.06 16.77
N ILE A 636 -15.66 -8.86 16.81
CA ILE A 636 -15.44 -9.94 17.77
C ILE A 636 -15.28 -9.39 19.18
N ASP A 637 -14.38 -8.43 19.42
CA ASP A 637 -14.21 -7.82 20.74
C ASP A 637 -15.49 -7.10 21.22
N LYS A 638 -16.22 -6.40 20.32
CA LYS A 638 -17.50 -5.73 20.66
C LYS A 638 -18.54 -6.75 21.03
N ALA A 639 -18.59 -7.85 20.29
CA ALA A 639 -19.48 -8.95 20.60
C ALA A 639 -19.06 -9.69 21.88
N MET A 640 -17.77 -9.81 22.19
CA MET A 640 -17.29 -10.33 23.48
C MET A 640 -17.72 -9.42 24.64
N GLU A 641 -17.48 -8.11 24.53
CA GLU A 641 -17.90 -7.12 25.53
C GLU A 641 -19.41 -7.08 25.72
N ALA A 642 -20.18 -7.26 24.64
CA ALA A 642 -21.64 -7.32 24.68
C ALA A 642 -22.20 -8.67 25.16
N GLY A 643 -21.36 -9.68 25.43
CA GLY A 643 -21.80 -11.04 25.79
C GLY A 643 -22.40 -11.83 24.61
N ASN A 644 -22.23 -11.35 23.39
CA ASN A 644 -22.70 -11.95 22.13
C ASN A 644 -21.71 -12.98 21.55
N ILE A 645 -20.70 -13.39 22.33
CA ILE A 645 -19.75 -14.45 21.96
C ILE A 645 -19.70 -15.50 23.06
N GLN A 646 -19.84 -16.75 22.64
CA GLN A 646 -19.45 -17.90 23.44
C GLN A 646 -18.01 -18.28 23.10
N SER A 647 -17.19 -18.47 24.14
CA SER A 647 -15.80 -18.90 23.97
C SER A 647 -15.53 -20.26 24.61
N MET A 648 -14.67 -21.06 23.98
CA MET A 648 -14.07 -22.26 24.56
C MET A 648 -12.58 -22.02 24.74
N ASP A 649 -12.09 -22.16 25.96
CA ASP A 649 -10.68 -21.96 26.31
C ASP A 649 -9.84 -23.20 25.95
N LEU A 650 -8.84 -23.00 25.10
CA LEU A 650 -7.84 -24.00 24.72
C LEU A 650 -6.49 -23.76 25.41
N GLY A 651 -6.30 -22.64 26.09
CA GLY A 651 -5.10 -22.30 26.85
C GLY A 651 -5.12 -22.93 28.25
N GLY A 652 -6.18 -22.70 29.02
CA GLY A 652 -6.23 -23.09 30.43
C GLY A 652 -5.05 -22.49 31.22
N ASP A 653 -4.37 -23.32 31.99
CA ASP A 653 -3.10 -22.98 32.66
C ASP A 653 -1.85 -23.27 31.81
N PHE A 654 -2.04 -23.69 30.55
CA PHE A 654 -1.05 -24.18 29.60
C PHE A 654 -0.35 -25.50 29.97
N ALA A 655 -0.74 -26.21 31.02
CA ALA A 655 -0.11 -27.49 31.40
C ALA A 655 -0.28 -28.60 30.35
N ALA A 656 -1.33 -28.52 29.53
CA ALA A 656 -1.57 -29.44 28.43
C ALA A 656 -0.78 -29.10 27.14
N TRP A 657 -0.07 -27.96 27.11
CA TRP A 657 0.79 -27.56 26.00
C TRP A 657 2.22 -28.00 26.27
N SER A 658 2.81 -28.72 25.33
CA SER A 658 4.18 -29.22 25.46
C SER A 658 5.04 -28.82 24.27
N ASN A 659 6.33 -28.59 24.54
CA ASN A 659 7.33 -28.39 23.49
C ASN A 659 7.72 -29.76 22.92
N GLY A 660 7.56 -29.92 21.61
CA GLY A 660 7.72 -31.20 20.93
C GLY A 660 9.11 -31.45 20.33
N THR A 661 10.10 -30.61 20.61
CA THR A 661 11.48 -30.68 20.06
C THR A 661 12.54 -30.42 21.14
N LYS A 662 13.83 -30.61 20.83
CA LYS A 662 14.94 -30.22 21.74
C LYS A 662 15.41 -28.78 21.55
N GLU A 663 15.09 -28.14 20.42
CA GLU A 663 15.48 -26.76 20.05
C GLU A 663 14.61 -25.66 20.68
N GLY A 664 13.56 -26.04 21.41
CA GLY A 664 12.64 -25.13 22.07
C GLY A 664 12.49 -25.43 23.56
N THR A 665 12.17 -24.41 24.34
CA THR A 665 11.75 -24.57 25.74
C THR A 665 10.44 -23.84 25.96
N ALA A 666 9.48 -24.53 26.57
CA ALA A 666 8.21 -23.95 26.99
C ALA A 666 8.21 -23.80 28.52
N LYS A 667 7.95 -22.59 29.01
CA LYS A 667 7.80 -22.29 30.44
C LYS A 667 6.48 -21.58 30.68
N ILE A 668 5.80 -21.96 31.75
CA ILE A 668 4.55 -21.32 32.17
C ILE A 668 4.91 -20.27 33.23
N THR A 669 4.55 -19.01 32.99
CA THR A 669 4.78 -17.91 33.93
C THR A 669 3.47 -17.25 34.32
N ALA A 670 3.50 -16.43 35.38
CA ALA A 670 2.38 -15.55 35.69
C ALA A 670 2.37 -14.40 34.66
N ALA A 671 1.21 -14.12 34.09
CA ALA A 671 1.07 -13.04 33.12
C ALA A 671 1.39 -11.68 33.77
N VAL A 672 2.21 -10.88 33.08
CA VAL A 672 2.59 -9.54 33.55
C VAL A 672 1.32 -8.70 33.73
N GLY A 673 1.07 -8.24 34.97
CA GLY A 673 -0.05 -7.35 35.31
C GLY A 673 -1.39 -8.05 35.63
N ARG A 674 -1.52 -9.38 35.50
CA ARG A 674 -2.73 -10.14 35.91
C ARG A 674 -2.36 -11.36 36.74
N LYS A 675 -2.46 -11.25 38.07
CA LYS A 675 -2.01 -12.27 39.05
C LYS A 675 -2.62 -13.66 38.83
N ASP A 676 -3.83 -13.74 38.27
CA ASP A 676 -4.57 -15.00 38.11
C ASP A 676 -4.49 -15.61 36.71
N MET A 677 -3.75 -14.98 35.78
CA MET A 677 -3.63 -15.45 34.40
C MET A 677 -2.24 -16.07 34.17
N LYS A 678 -2.21 -17.23 33.51
CA LYS A 678 -0.97 -17.90 33.10
C LYS A 678 -0.63 -17.55 31.66
N GLU A 679 0.65 -17.55 31.34
CA GLU A 679 1.15 -17.34 30.00
C GLU A 679 2.19 -18.40 29.64
N LEU A 680 2.28 -18.75 28.36
CA LEU A 680 3.27 -19.70 27.85
C LEU A 680 4.42 -18.94 27.20
N HIS A 681 5.63 -19.05 27.76
CA HIS A 681 6.86 -18.56 27.19
C HIS A 681 7.53 -19.67 26.41
N TRP A 682 7.43 -19.58 25.09
CA TRP A 682 8.07 -20.50 24.17
C TRP A 682 9.33 -19.87 23.58
N ARG A 683 10.49 -20.27 24.09
CA ARG A 683 11.80 -19.77 23.68
C ARG A 683 12.48 -20.75 22.73
N ILE A 684 13.03 -20.23 21.65
CA ILE A 684 13.70 -20.97 20.59
C ILE A 684 15.06 -20.34 20.35
N ARG A 685 16.10 -21.17 20.26
CA ARG A 685 17.45 -20.77 19.87
C ARG A 685 17.74 -21.44 18.53
N VAL A 686 17.74 -20.66 17.45
CA VAL A 686 17.86 -21.15 16.08
C VAL A 686 19.25 -21.74 15.87
N ASP A 687 19.33 -23.04 15.60
CA ASP A 687 20.59 -23.74 15.41
C ASP A 687 20.64 -24.48 14.07
N HIS A 688 21.31 -23.88 13.07
CA HIS A 688 21.47 -24.50 11.76
C HIS A 688 22.55 -25.61 11.71
N LYS A 689 22.95 -26.17 12.85
CA LYS A 689 24.05 -27.17 12.94
C LYS A 689 23.63 -28.49 13.56
N THR A 690 22.58 -28.51 14.39
CA THR A 690 22.09 -29.72 15.02
C THR A 690 20.62 -29.95 14.65
N ASP A 691 20.15 -31.20 14.64
CA ASP A 691 18.83 -31.59 14.13
C ASP A 691 17.70 -31.52 15.18
N GLY A 692 17.99 -30.90 16.33
CA GLY A 692 17.01 -30.72 17.40
C GLY A 692 16.34 -31.98 17.94
N GLY A 693 16.92 -33.15 17.67
CA GLY A 693 16.38 -34.45 18.09
C GLY A 693 15.24 -34.99 17.23
N GLU A 694 15.14 -34.62 15.95
CA GLU A 694 14.17 -35.20 15.01
C GLU A 694 14.63 -36.52 14.36
N GLY A 695 15.87 -36.95 14.61
CA GLY A 695 16.36 -38.27 14.18
C GLY A 695 16.72 -38.33 12.69
N GLY A 696 17.20 -37.21 12.11
CA GLY A 696 17.56 -37.09 10.70
C GLY A 696 18.83 -36.26 10.46
N GLN A 697 19.42 -36.34 9.26
CA GLN A 697 20.61 -35.54 8.89
C GLN A 697 20.26 -34.11 8.43
N TYR A 698 19.25 -33.48 9.02
CA TYR A 698 18.80 -32.16 8.58
C TYR A 698 19.30 -31.07 9.54
N PRO A 699 20.16 -30.14 9.08
CA PRO A 699 20.73 -29.10 9.93
C PRO A 699 19.75 -27.96 10.23
N VAL A 700 18.47 -28.03 9.85
CA VAL A 700 17.49 -26.93 10.05
C VAL A 700 16.20 -27.50 10.61
N GLY A 701 15.89 -27.16 11.86
CA GLY A 701 14.81 -27.75 12.64
C GLY A 701 13.45 -27.08 12.49
N TRP A 702 12.45 -27.72 13.11
CA TRP A 702 11.05 -27.26 13.14
C TRP A 702 10.50 -27.19 14.59
N PRO A 703 11.04 -26.29 15.44
CA PRO A 703 10.55 -26.09 16.80
C PRO A 703 9.03 -25.93 16.83
N ARG A 704 8.37 -26.59 17.79
CA ARG A 704 6.91 -26.55 17.91
C ARG A 704 6.43 -26.76 19.33
N ILE A 705 5.30 -26.14 19.64
CA ILE A 705 4.47 -26.44 20.81
C ILE A 705 3.11 -26.95 20.35
N ALA A 706 2.57 -27.94 21.03
CA ALA A 706 1.28 -28.52 20.68
C ALA A 706 0.46 -28.89 21.91
N ARG A 707 -0.86 -28.95 21.72
CA ARG A 707 -1.81 -29.56 22.64
C ARG A 707 -2.58 -30.68 21.92
N PRO A 708 -2.53 -31.93 22.41
CA PRO A 708 -3.33 -33.03 21.89
C PRO A 708 -4.75 -33.02 22.48
N PHE A 709 -5.70 -33.61 21.77
CA PHE A 709 -7.10 -33.75 22.14
C PHE A 709 -7.62 -35.16 21.80
N ARG A 710 -8.49 -35.70 22.64
CA ARG A 710 -9.15 -37.01 22.44
C ARG A 710 -10.18 -36.94 21.31
N ASP A 711 -10.55 -38.09 20.77
CA ASP A 711 -11.57 -38.16 19.73
C ASP A 711 -12.91 -37.59 20.24
N GLY A 712 -13.48 -36.65 19.47
CA GLY A 712 -14.71 -35.93 19.80
C GLY A 712 -14.56 -34.83 20.86
N GLU A 713 -13.36 -34.62 21.44
CA GLU A 713 -13.15 -33.61 22.50
C GLU A 713 -13.25 -32.18 21.96
N LEU A 714 -12.84 -31.95 20.71
CA LEU A 714 -12.69 -30.62 20.13
C LEU A 714 -13.30 -30.54 18.72
N ASP A 715 -14.45 -29.85 18.63
CA ASP A 715 -15.15 -29.58 17.38
C ASP A 715 -14.91 -28.13 16.94
N PHE A 716 -14.05 -27.91 15.94
CA PHE A 716 -13.81 -26.60 15.34
C PHE A 716 -14.96 -26.16 14.43
N SER A 717 -15.71 -27.10 13.84
CA SER A 717 -16.81 -26.80 12.91
C SER A 717 -17.97 -26.06 13.59
N ALA A 718 -18.08 -26.20 14.91
CA ALA A 718 -19.07 -25.55 15.75
C ALA A 718 -18.77 -24.08 16.10
N TYR A 719 -17.60 -23.55 15.73
CA TYR A 719 -17.14 -22.20 16.06
C TYR A 719 -16.86 -21.35 14.81
N ASP A 720 -16.64 -20.05 15.01
CA ASP A 720 -16.40 -19.07 13.95
C ASP A 720 -14.91 -18.67 13.85
N TYR A 721 -14.19 -18.58 14.98
CA TYR A 721 -12.77 -18.18 15.00
C TYR A 721 -11.93 -19.02 15.96
N LEU A 722 -10.66 -19.23 15.61
CA LEU A 722 -9.57 -19.50 16.56
C LEU A 722 -8.84 -18.18 16.84
N SER A 723 -8.75 -17.79 18.10
CA SER A 723 -8.11 -16.55 18.56
C SER A 723 -6.99 -16.85 19.54
N LEU A 724 -5.89 -16.10 19.47
CA LEU A 724 -4.82 -16.11 20.46
C LEU A 724 -4.08 -14.77 20.50
N LEU A 725 -3.45 -14.46 21.64
CA LEU A 725 -2.58 -13.30 21.81
C LEU A 725 -1.13 -13.74 21.82
N ILE A 726 -0.30 -13.08 21.00
CA ILE A 726 1.13 -13.38 20.90
C ILE A 726 1.97 -12.13 21.09
N ARG A 727 3.04 -12.23 21.88
CA ARG A 727 4.08 -11.21 21.97
C ARG A 727 5.43 -11.82 21.63
N VAL A 728 6.18 -11.17 20.76
CA VAL A 728 7.49 -11.63 20.29
C VAL A 728 8.61 -10.84 20.97
N ASP A 729 9.68 -11.49 21.38
CA ASP A 729 10.93 -10.84 21.82
C ASP A 729 12.14 -11.58 21.22
N SER A 730 13.02 -10.87 20.53
CA SER A 730 14.14 -11.43 19.78
C SER A 730 15.39 -10.56 19.88
N ASN A 731 16.56 -11.16 19.68
CA ASN A 731 17.86 -10.45 19.67
C ASN A 731 18.27 -9.93 18.28
N ARG A 732 17.36 -9.99 17.30
CA ARG A 732 17.60 -9.57 15.91
C ARG A 732 17.62 -8.04 15.77
N ASP A 733 18.34 -7.55 14.77
CA ASP A 733 18.43 -6.12 14.44
C ASP A 733 17.15 -5.67 13.72
N GLU A 734 16.47 -4.64 14.27
CA GLU A 734 15.15 -4.16 13.83
C GLU A 734 15.15 -3.61 12.40
N VAL A 735 16.32 -3.39 11.80
CA VAL A 735 16.48 -2.90 10.41
C VAL A 735 16.89 -4.01 9.43
N ALA A 736 17.38 -5.15 9.90
CA ALA A 736 17.90 -6.23 9.04
C ALA A 736 16.96 -7.44 8.91
N ASP A 737 16.04 -7.66 9.87
CA ASP A 737 15.20 -8.87 9.98
C ASP A 737 13.70 -8.54 10.13
N ASP A 738 13.10 -7.93 9.10
CA ASP A 738 11.72 -7.41 9.06
C ASP A 738 10.56 -8.44 9.15
N SER A 739 10.81 -9.71 9.45
CA SER A 739 9.79 -10.77 9.35
C SER A 739 9.90 -11.76 10.51
N THR A 740 8.75 -12.04 11.11
CA THR A 740 8.63 -13.03 12.20
C THR A 740 7.54 -14.00 11.82
N ARG A 741 7.93 -15.14 11.24
CA ARG A 741 6.98 -16.15 10.78
C ARG A 741 6.62 -17.12 11.89
N LEU A 742 5.32 -17.29 12.11
CA LEU A 742 4.76 -18.30 13.00
C LEU A 742 3.79 -19.18 12.22
N GLY A 743 3.98 -20.49 12.32
CA GLY A 743 3.11 -21.49 11.73
C GLY A 743 2.00 -21.95 12.67
N LEU A 744 0.82 -22.23 12.11
CA LEU A 744 -0.29 -22.94 12.75
C LEU A 744 -0.51 -24.26 11.99
N SER A 745 -0.55 -25.37 12.71
CA SER A 745 -0.79 -26.70 12.16
C SER A 745 -1.92 -27.38 12.94
N LEU A 746 -2.90 -27.91 12.21
CA LEU A 746 -4.06 -28.61 12.77
C LEU A 746 -4.11 -30.05 12.26
N ARG A 747 -4.49 -30.99 13.13
CA ARG A 747 -4.74 -32.40 12.78
C ARG A 747 -6.10 -32.83 13.30
N SER A 748 -6.68 -33.86 12.69
CA SER A 748 -7.96 -34.43 13.07
C SER A 748 -7.88 -35.95 13.15
N HIS A 749 -8.73 -36.56 13.97
CA HIS A 749 -8.89 -38.02 14.04
C HIS A 749 -9.57 -38.56 12.77
N GLY A 750 -10.39 -37.73 12.10
CA GLY A 750 -11.14 -38.09 10.89
C GLY A 750 -10.32 -38.07 9.59
N THR A 751 -9.02 -37.77 9.64
CA THR A 751 -8.13 -37.82 8.47
C THR A 751 -6.75 -38.33 8.84
N PRO A 752 -6.14 -39.25 8.05
CA PRO A 752 -4.80 -39.76 8.31
C PRO A 752 -3.68 -38.74 7.96
N ARG A 753 -4.01 -37.62 7.32
CA ARG A 753 -3.05 -36.55 6.96
C ARG A 753 -3.25 -35.30 7.83
N ARG A 754 -2.25 -34.41 7.84
CA ARG A 754 -2.37 -33.07 8.46
C ARG A 754 -3.61 -32.37 7.90
N LEU A 755 -4.49 -31.87 8.77
CA LEU A 755 -5.80 -31.32 8.40
C LEU A 755 -5.63 -29.96 7.72
N PHE A 756 -4.80 -29.10 8.32
CA PHE A 756 -4.54 -27.77 7.79
C PHE A 756 -3.20 -27.23 8.30
N GLU A 757 -2.55 -26.40 7.49
CA GLU A 757 -1.35 -25.67 7.90
C GLU A 757 -1.29 -24.29 7.24
N THR A 758 -0.96 -23.28 8.02
CA THR A 758 -0.70 -21.93 7.52
C THR A 758 0.47 -21.29 8.26
N ARG A 759 1.02 -20.22 7.69
CA ARG A 759 2.04 -19.38 8.34
C ARG A 759 1.58 -17.93 8.31
N VAL A 760 1.76 -17.25 9.42
CA VAL A 760 1.49 -15.81 9.57
C VAL A 760 2.82 -15.10 9.76
N ASP A 761 3.00 -13.99 9.06
CA ASP A 761 4.12 -13.08 9.31
C ASP A 761 3.67 -12.01 10.31
N LEU A 762 4.29 -12.01 11.49
CA LEU A 762 4.04 -11.05 12.57
C LEU A 762 4.82 -9.74 12.35
N GLY A 763 5.63 -9.66 11.29
CA GLY A 763 6.43 -8.49 10.92
C GLY A 763 7.65 -8.27 11.83
N ASP A 764 8.02 -6.99 11.97
CA ASP A 764 9.11 -6.47 12.80
C ASP A 764 8.67 -6.14 14.24
N ARG A 765 7.40 -6.39 14.60
CA ARG A 765 6.80 -6.02 15.89
C ARG A 765 7.45 -6.79 17.04
N GLN A 766 8.37 -6.13 17.75
CA GLN A 766 8.97 -6.62 18.99
C GLN A 766 8.23 -6.10 20.22
N ARG A 767 8.10 -6.94 21.25
CA ARG A 767 7.64 -6.62 22.61
C ARG A 767 6.22 -6.05 22.71
N GLN A 768 5.42 -6.20 21.66
CA GLN A 768 4.00 -5.81 21.62
C GLN A 768 3.10 -7.05 21.56
N TRP A 769 1.90 -6.96 22.16
CA TRP A 769 0.88 -8.00 22.05
C TRP A 769 0.13 -7.88 20.73
N ILE A 770 0.06 -8.99 19.99
CA ILE A 770 -0.52 -9.11 18.67
C ILE A 770 -1.69 -10.09 18.77
N PRO A 771 -2.95 -9.66 18.53
CA PRO A 771 -4.08 -10.57 18.41
C PRO A 771 -4.02 -11.29 17.07
N LEU A 772 -3.96 -12.61 17.12
CA LEU A 772 -4.09 -13.48 15.95
C LEU A 772 -5.47 -14.09 15.94
N ARG A 773 -6.17 -13.95 14.81
CA ARG A 773 -7.51 -14.51 14.61
C ARG A 773 -7.59 -15.22 13.28
N PHE A 774 -7.94 -16.49 13.34
CA PHE A 774 -8.16 -17.33 12.18
C PHE A 774 -9.65 -17.60 12.03
N SER A 775 -10.24 -17.16 10.92
CA SER A 775 -11.61 -17.50 10.56
C SER A 775 -11.71 -18.99 10.27
N LEU A 776 -12.42 -19.75 11.11
CA LEU A 776 -12.54 -21.20 10.94
C LEU A 776 -13.32 -21.55 9.67
N GLY A 777 -14.27 -20.70 9.26
CA GLY A 777 -14.94 -20.83 7.97
C GLY A 777 -13.92 -20.78 6.81
N GLU A 778 -13.06 -19.78 6.81
CA GLU A 778 -12.01 -19.65 5.79
C GLU A 778 -11.01 -20.81 5.85
N LEU A 779 -10.61 -21.26 7.04
CA LEU A 779 -9.70 -22.41 7.18
C LEU A 779 -10.32 -23.71 6.65
N ILE A 780 -11.60 -23.96 6.97
CA ILE A 780 -12.35 -25.12 6.49
C ILE A 780 -12.44 -25.09 4.96
N ASP A 781 -12.81 -23.94 4.40
CA ASP A 781 -12.97 -23.77 2.96
C ASP A 781 -11.61 -23.94 2.25
N GLN A 782 -10.53 -23.40 2.82
CA GLN A 782 -9.17 -23.55 2.29
C GLN A 782 -8.65 -24.99 2.34
N ALA A 783 -9.00 -25.78 3.36
CA ALA A 783 -8.57 -27.16 3.45
C ALA A 783 -9.24 -28.07 2.42
N GLY A 784 -10.43 -27.70 1.92
CA GLY A 784 -11.11 -28.40 0.83
C GLY A 784 -11.60 -29.82 1.15
N VAL A 785 -11.50 -30.25 2.42
CA VAL A 785 -11.90 -31.61 2.88
C VAL A 785 -13.32 -31.66 3.47
N GLY A 786 -14.08 -30.58 3.32
CA GLY A 786 -15.38 -30.43 3.95
C GLY A 786 -15.29 -30.23 5.47
N ARG A 787 -16.44 -30.23 6.14
CA ARG A 787 -16.55 -29.88 7.57
C ARG A 787 -16.38 -31.05 8.52
N ASP A 788 -16.69 -32.27 8.08
CA ASP A 788 -16.71 -33.42 8.99
C ASP A 788 -15.35 -33.71 9.66
N PRO A 789 -14.20 -33.59 8.97
CA PRO A 789 -12.90 -33.72 9.64
C PRO A 789 -12.65 -32.66 10.73
N TRP A 790 -13.33 -31.52 10.70
CA TRP A 790 -13.16 -30.45 11.69
C TRP A 790 -13.97 -30.66 12.97
N ARG A 791 -14.81 -31.71 13.02
CA ARG A 791 -15.61 -32.05 14.20
C ARG A 791 -14.81 -32.76 15.30
N SER A 792 -13.64 -33.30 14.98
CA SER A 792 -12.79 -34.05 15.92
C SER A 792 -11.32 -33.73 15.70
N ILE A 793 -10.90 -32.55 16.18
CA ILE A 793 -9.51 -32.09 16.11
C ILE A 793 -8.68 -32.91 17.10
N SER A 794 -7.55 -33.45 16.63
CA SER A 794 -6.63 -34.25 17.44
C SER A 794 -5.45 -33.43 17.97
N HIS A 795 -4.99 -32.42 17.23
CA HIS A 795 -3.87 -31.56 17.65
C HIS A 795 -4.07 -30.12 17.17
N VAL A 796 -3.75 -29.19 18.07
CA VAL A 796 -3.47 -27.78 17.73
C VAL A 796 -1.99 -27.52 18.00
N GLN A 797 -1.26 -27.07 16.99
CA GLN A 797 0.20 -26.89 17.06
C GLN A 797 0.62 -25.53 16.51
N LEU A 798 1.49 -24.84 17.23
CA LEU A 798 2.25 -23.70 16.72
C LEU A 798 3.68 -24.15 16.40
N PHE A 799 4.25 -23.68 15.30
CA PHE A 799 5.60 -24.06 14.91
C PHE A 799 6.38 -22.91 14.28
N VAL A 800 7.71 -23.05 14.29
CA VAL A 800 8.66 -22.16 13.62
C VAL A 800 9.49 -23.02 12.69
N ALA A 801 9.75 -22.54 11.46
CA ALA A 801 10.74 -23.14 10.59
C ALA A 801 12.05 -22.38 10.78
N GLU A 802 13.11 -23.05 11.24
CA GLU A 802 14.38 -22.38 11.51
C GLU A 802 15.03 -21.78 10.26
N SER A 803 14.69 -22.27 9.07
CA SER A 803 15.13 -21.68 7.79
C SER A 803 14.63 -20.26 7.57
N ASP A 804 13.59 -19.84 8.30
CA ASP A 804 13.08 -18.48 8.25
C ASP A 804 13.93 -17.49 9.08
N TYR A 805 14.95 -17.97 9.81
CA TYR A 805 15.74 -17.20 10.77
C TYR A 805 17.24 -17.46 10.61
N ALA A 806 18.08 -16.47 10.90
CA ALA A 806 19.53 -16.63 10.88
C ALA A 806 20.01 -17.58 12.01
N HIS A 807 21.05 -18.38 11.73
CA HIS A 807 21.71 -19.19 12.76
C HIS A 807 22.15 -18.33 13.95
N GLY A 808 21.82 -18.77 15.17
CA GLY A 808 22.13 -18.04 16.40
C GLY A 808 21.11 -16.97 16.78
N THR A 809 19.95 -16.92 16.12
CA THR A 809 18.81 -16.11 16.56
C THR A 809 18.23 -16.67 17.85
N ASP A 810 18.02 -15.81 18.86
CA ASP A 810 17.13 -16.09 19.99
C ASP A 810 15.77 -15.44 19.70
N ILE A 811 14.70 -16.22 19.82
CA ILE A 811 13.34 -15.72 19.70
C ILE A 811 12.45 -16.33 20.77
N THR A 812 11.61 -15.50 21.38
CA THR A 812 10.64 -15.89 22.40
C THR A 812 9.25 -15.47 21.95
N PHE A 813 8.32 -16.44 21.93
CA PHE A 813 6.90 -16.21 21.76
C PHE A 813 6.22 -16.35 23.12
N GLN A 814 5.61 -15.27 23.58
CA GLN A 814 4.71 -15.29 24.73
C GLN A 814 3.30 -15.46 24.21
N VAL A 815 2.58 -16.49 24.67
CA VAL A 815 1.25 -16.85 24.17
C VAL A 815 0.22 -16.78 25.31
N GLN A 816 -0.92 -16.16 25.02
CA GLN A 816 -2.06 -16.00 25.93
C GLN A 816 -3.39 -16.24 25.19
N ASP A 817 -4.47 -16.49 25.94
CA ASP A 817 -5.86 -16.45 25.48
C ASP A 817 -6.17 -17.28 24.21
N ILE A 818 -5.64 -18.51 24.11
CA ILE A 818 -5.97 -19.41 22.99
C ILE A 818 -7.42 -19.88 23.14
N LYS A 819 -8.33 -19.39 22.30
CA LYS A 819 -9.78 -19.62 22.42
C LYS A 819 -10.42 -19.93 21.07
N LEU A 820 -11.46 -20.78 21.09
CA LEU A 820 -12.45 -20.81 20.01
C LEU A 820 -13.58 -19.84 20.34
N LEU A 821 -14.01 -19.06 19.35
CA LEU A 821 -15.05 -18.04 19.50
C LEU A 821 -16.22 -18.35 18.59
N ARG A 822 -17.43 -18.19 19.11
CA ARG A 822 -18.70 -18.37 18.39
C ARG A 822 -19.63 -17.21 18.66
N PHE A 823 -20.21 -16.61 17.62
CA PHE A 823 -21.25 -15.59 17.76
C PHE A 823 -22.58 -16.22 18.20
N THR A 824 -23.24 -15.62 19.19
CA THR A 824 -24.54 -16.07 19.70
C THR A 824 -25.72 -15.36 19.03
N SER A 825 -25.48 -14.32 18.21
CA SER A 825 -26.49 -13.57 17.46
C SER A 825 -26.01 -13.20 16.06
N LEU A 826 -26.97 -12.98 15.14
CA LEU A 826 -26.68 -12.37 13.83
C LEU A 826 -25.99 -11.02 14.04
N THR A 827 -24.82 -10.87 13.44
CA THR A 827 -24.00 -9.67 13.61
C THR A 827 -23.54 -9.19 12.25
N ILE A 828 -23.90 -7.95 11.89
CA ILE A 828 -23.44 -7.33 10.64
C ILE A 828 -21.93 -7.07 10.75
N GLN A 829 -21.15 -7.92 10.09
CA GLN A 829 -19.69 -7.84 10.04
C GLN A 829 -19.20 -6.70 9.16
N ARG A 830 -19.87 -6.49 8.02
CA ARG A 830 -19.48 -5.48 7.04
C ARG A 830 -20.69 -4.96 6.30
N VAL A 831 -20.65 -3.68 5.95
CA VAL A 831 -21.61 -3.05 5.04
C VAL A 831 -20.88 -2.75 3.74
N TYR A 832 -21.37 -3.29 2.63
CA TYR A 832 -20.89 -3.00 1.29
C TYR A 832 -21.83 -1.96 0.67
N SER A 833 -21.39 -0.70 0.64
CA SER A 833 -22.10 0.36 -0.08
C SER A 833 -21.53 0.47 -1.49
N PRO A 834 -22.35 0.48 -2.54
CA PRO A 834 -21.85 0.65 -3.89
C PRO A 834 -21.34 2.07 -4.13
N ALA A 835 -20.44 2.23 -5.09
CA ALA A 835 -19.78 3.49 -5.46
C ALA A 835 -20.73 4.61 -5.92
N TYR A 836 -22.02 4.32 -6.14
CA TYR A 836 -23.00 5.26 -6.68
C TYR A 836 -23.51 6.31 -5.66
N ILE A 837 -23.00 6.35 -4.42
CA ILE A 837 -23.36 7.38 -3.43
C ILE A 837 -23.05 8.81 -3.89
N THR A 838 -22.14 8.94 -4.86
CA THR A 838 -21.70 10.20 -5.48
C THR A 838 -22.64 10.66 -6.62
N LEU A 839 -23.60 9.82 -7.02
CA LEU A 839 -24.59 10.11 -8.05
C LEU A 839 -25.95 10.46 -7.43
N PRO A 840 -26.78 11.28 -8.10
CA PRO A 840 -28.14 11.52 -7.64
C PRO A 840 -28.93 10.22 -7.72
N ARG A 841 -29.36 9.67 -6.58
CA ARG A 841 -30.21 8.47 -6.51
C ARG A 841 -31.28 8.61 -5.44
N ASN A 842 -32.48 8.14 -5.76
CA ASN A 842 -33.61 8.10 -4.82
C ASN A 842 -33.57 6.89 -3.88
N ARG A 843 -32.77 5.86 -4.21
CA ARG A 843 -32.59 4.62 -3.42
C ARG A 843 -31.14 4.13 -3.55
N LEU A 844 -30.57 3.67 -2.43
CA LEU A 844 -29.24 3.05 -2.39
C LEU A 844 -29.40 1.57 -2.01
N ALA A 845 -29.00 0.67 -2.89
CA ALA A 845 -28.89 -0.74 -2.53
C ALA A 845 -27.63 -0.92 -1.68
N VAL A 846 -27.74 -1.63 -0.56
CA VAL A 846 -26.63 -1.89 0.36
C VAL A 846 -26.60 -3.39 0.63
N SER A 847 -25.42 -4.00 0.55
CA SER A 847 -25.22 -5.41 0.88
C SER A 847 -24.54 -5.54 2.24
N PHE A 848 -24.82 -6.62 2.97
CA PHE A 848 -24.28 -6.84 4.31
C PHE A 848 -23.54 -8.18 4.38
N GLY A 849 -22.33 -8.18 4.93
CA GLY A 849 -21.68 -9.40 5.42
C GLY A 849 -22.18 -9.67 6.84
N ILE A 850 -22.71 -10.87 7.11
CA ILE A 850 -23.35 -11.21 8.39
C ILE A 850 -22.70 -12.46 8.99
N MET A 851 -22.34 -12.39 10.27
CA MET A 851 -21.86 -13.51 11.10
C MET A 851 -22.97 -14.04 12.00
N GLY A 852 -22.82 -15.24 12.55
CA GLY A 852 -23.82 -15.86 13.44
C GLY A 852 -25.07 -16.41 12.73
N THR A 853 -25.01 -16.60 11.41
CA THR A 853 -26.14 -17.08 10.57
C THR A 853 -26.51 -18.54 10.80
N ARG A 854 -25.69 -19.30 11.54
CA ARG A 854 -25.83 -20.76 11.68
C ARG A 854 -26.93 -21.21 12.65
N TYR A 855 -27.59 -20.29 13.37
CA TYR A 855 -28.56 -20.63 14.42
C TYR A 855 -29.85 -19.79 14.46
N VAL A 856 -30.13 -19.00 13.42
CA VAL A 856 -31.49 -18.46 13.25
C VAL A 856 -32.34 -19.57 12.63
N ARG A 857 -33.18 -20.20 13.46
CA ARG A 857 -34.31 -21.00 12.98
C ARG A 857 -35.40 -20.10 12.42
#